data_AF-A0A2N2VK25-F1
#
_entry.id   AF-A0A2N2VK25-F1
#
_cell.length_a   1.000
_cell.length_b   1.000
_cell.length_c   1.000
_cell.angle_alpha   90.00
_cell.angle_beta   90.00
_cell.angle_gamma   90.00
#
_symmetry.space_group_name_H-M   'P 1'
#
loop_
_entity.id
_entity.type
_entity.pdbx_description
1 polymer ?
#
loop_
_entity_poly.entity_id
_entity_poly.type
_entity_poly.pdbx_seq_one_letter_code
_entity_poly.pdbx_strand_id
1 'polypeptide(L)'
;MSEIDLKTFFLEQVRLFENFPADKVEEIVIKSRLATFEGNEAILETGDEGKFIGIMISGHAEISMSDNTGTRSVISQLQAGDVFGVMSLLTGDRIVADVIAETRCFVLMIPQAVFSTHILSSPKALGYLSRLLADRTRAMTVDIVTANARAVAKSSDPYALTLNSNMPGKVVALNVGLSQIHFGIYDTHDLGTDIHGIIDSADQHICHITVMVGPQNQTMTCPHFPISDLFKVMQEATQLLGDAFVFHPEDVTAIGHRVVHGGSKFSSSVVITPAVIGDIESLSGFAPLHNPVNIEGIREAMKQFPGVPHVAVFDTAFHQTLPPYAYLYGLPYDLYKQNGIRRYGFHGTSHRYVSLKAAEVLKRPLGELEIISCHLGIGASLCAIDHGRSVDTTMGMTPTDGLIMPSRSGSIDPAVMIHLMENHHMSPDELSHLINTESGLKGISGISSDIHEIEAAASEGHHRALLAHKAFCYQVRKNIGAYVAAMGGIDVLAFTGDIGETSATVRSLACQGLGYMGIKLDEEKNRNLGKIGPYAVISTDDSPVTILVITNDDERLVAWETLRAIERNQLTLAAKGEEDAPIPIEISAHHVHLSQADVEKLFGPGHQLTPEHELSQPGQFACAEKVHLVGPKGRIANVRVLGPTRKETQVEIAMTEQFKVGIQPPIRQSGDLVNTPGITLEGPYGTSTIERGVICAQRHIHMTPEDALRFRVRDNYVVRVRIEGERELIYGDVVVRVNPGFRLAMHIDTDEGNAANIRTGMIGYIEEIQQRH
;
A
#
# COMPACT_ATOMS: atom_id res chain seq x y z
N MET A 1 19.79 28.96 -31.03
CA MET A 1 20.90 28.81 -30.08
C MET A 1 21.90 27.83 -30.67
N SER A 2 23.21 28.04 -30.49
CA SER A 2 24.19 27.01 -30.86
C SER A 2 24.12 25.83 -29.87
N GLU A 3 24.62 24.64 -30.21
CA GLU A 3 24.68 23.49 -29.29
C GLU A 3 25.46 23.82 -28.00
N ILE A 4 26.46 24.70 -28.10
CA ILE A 4 27.26 25.16 -26.97
C ILE A 4 26.45 26.05 -26.02
N ASP A 5 25.54 26.89 -26.55
CA ASP A 5 24.68 27.76 -25.74
C ASP A 5 23.57 26.99 -24.99
N LEU A 6 23.06 25.90 -25.58
CA LEU A 6 22.05 25.03 -24.94
C LEU A 6 22.62 24.27 -23.75
N LYS A 7 23.86 23.79 -23.88
CA LYS A 7 24.55 23.06 -22.80
C LYS A 7 24.76 23.92 -21.56
N THR A 8 25.23 25.16 -21.76
CA THR A 8 25.37 26.14 -20.67
C THR A 8 24.03 26.49 -20.05
N PHE A 9 22.98 26.67 -20.86
CA PHE A 9 21.63 26.92 -20.35
C PHE A 9 21.11 25.80 -19.43
N PHE A 10 21.24 24.53 -19.83
CA PHE A 10 20.76 23.43 -19.01
C PHE A 10 21.54 23.30 -17.70
N LEU A 11 22.87 23.46 -17.73
CA LEU A 11 23.70 23.34 -16.52
C LEU A 11 23.54 24.51 -15.55
N GLU A 12 23.35 25.73 -16.05
CA GLU A 12 23.37 26.95 -15.23
C GLU A 12 21.97 27.49 -14.90
N GLN A 13 20.97 27.28 -15.77
CA GLN A 13 19.65 27.92 -15.64
C GLN A 13 18.51 26.93 -15.39
N VAL A 14 18.70 25.63 -15.64
CA VAL A 14 17.69 24.61 -15.39
C VAL A 14 18.03 23.87 -14.09
N ARG A 15 17.29 24.17 -13.02
CA ARG A 15 17.51 23.60 -11.68
C ARG A 15 17.47 22.06 -11.63
N LEU A 16 16.77 21.43 -12.57
CA LEU A 16 16.76 19.96 -12.71
C LEU A 16 18.15 19.39 -12.98
N PHE A 17 19.04 20.14 -13.66
CA PHE A 17 20.34 19.68 -14.13
C PHE A 17 21.55 20.32 -13.42
N GLU A 18 21.33 21.15 -12.39
CA GLU A 18 22.36 21.92 -11.66
C GLU A 18 23.56 21.08 -11.16
N ASN A 19 23.40 19.75 -11.07
CA ASN A 19 24.44 18.82 -10.62
C ASN A 19 24.66 17.63 -11.57
N PHE A 20 24.19 17.71 -12.81
CA PHE A 20 24.44 16.65 -13.79
C PHE A 20 25.82 16.81 -14.41
N PRO A 21 26.55 15.69 -14.62
CA PRO A 21 27.73 15.69 -15.49
C PRO A 21 27.39 16.25 -16.87
N ALA A 22 28.27 17.08 -17.42
CA ALA A 22 28.00 17.82 -18.66
C ALA A 22 27.79 16.89 -19.87
N ASP A 23 28.41 15.71 -19.89
CA ASP A 23 28.22 14.64 -20.86
C ASP A 23 26.85 13.95 -20.74
N LYS A 24 26.31 13.84 -19.51
CA LYS A 24 24.98 13.26 -19.27
C LYS A 24 23.85 14.20 -19.69
N VAL A 25 24.00 15.50 -19.46
CA VAL A 25 23.05 16.49 -19.99
C VAL A 25 23.02 16.45 -21.51
N GLU A 26 24.18 16.34 -22.14
CA GLU A 26 24.31 16.24 -23.59
C GLU A 26 23.61 14.99 -24.15
N GLU A 27 23.78 13.83 -23.49
CA GLU A 27 23.08 12.60 -23.84
C GLU A 27 21.54 12.75 -23.75
N ILE A 28 21.04 13.40 -22.70
CA ILE A 28 19.61 13.65 -22.51
C ILE A 28 19.07 14.57 -23.60
N VAL A 29 19.77 15.66 -23.91
CA VAL A 29 19.36 16.63 -24.93
C VAL A 29 19.32 15.97 -26.31
N ILE A 30 20.32 15.15 -26.67
CA ILE A 30 20.37 14.42 -27.95
C ILE A 30 19.20 13.44 -28.09
N LYS A 31 18.82 12.76 -27.00
CA LYS A 31 17.69 11.80 -26.98
C LYS A 31 16.32 12.47 -26.81
N SER A 32 16.29 13.80 -26.69
CA SER A 32 15.08 14.59 -26.50
C SER A 32 14.69 15.33 -27.78
N ARG A 33 13.45 15.79 -27.86
CA ARG A 33 12.94 16.52 -29.02
C ARG A 33 12.81 18.00 -28.69
N LEU A 34 13.41 18.87 -29.50
CA LEU A 34 13.13 20.30 -29.45
C LEU A 34 11.86 20.61 -30.25
N ALA A 35 10.92 21.34 -29.64
CA ALA A 35 9.69 21.77 -30.28
C ALA A 35 9.46 23.28 -30.09
N THR A 36 8.69 23.86 -31.01
CA THR A 36 8.29 25.26 -30.98
C THR A 36 6.77 25.33 -30.99
N PHE A 37 6.22 26.19 -30.12
CA PHE A 37 4.79 26.43 -29.99
C PHE A 37 4.53 27.94 -30.14
N GLU A 38 3.58 28.33 -30.96
CA GLU A 38 3.19 29.73 -31.15
C GLU A 38 2.23 30.21 -30.06
N GLY A 39 2.02 31.53 -29.94
CA GLY A 39 1.11 32.08 -28.93
C GLY A 39 -0.33 31.54 -29.09
N ASN A 40 -0.93 31.16 -27.96
CA ASN A 40 -2.20 30.44 -27.80
C ASN A 40 -2.21 28.97 -28.26
N GLU A 41 -1.05 28.39 -28.59
CA GLU A 41 -0.93 26.96 -28.88
C GLU A 41 -0.75 26.14 -27.60
N ALA A 42 -1.50 25.04 -27.48
CA ALA A 42 -1.38 24.14 -26.34
C ALA A 42 -0.10 23.29 -26.46
N ILE A 43 0.72 23.32 -25.42
CA ILE A 43 1.93 22.53 -25.25
C ILE A 43 1.58 21.18 -24.59
N LEU A 44 0.69 21.22 -23.61
CA LEU A 44 0.07 20.06 -22.96
C LEU A 44 -1.43 20.31 -22.81
N GLU A 45 -2.24 19.31 -23.10
CA GLU A 45 -3.70 19.38 -22.95
C GLU A 45 -4.18 18.49 -21.81
N THR A 46 -5.14 18.99 -21.04
CA THR A 46 -5.76 18.28 -19.94
C THR A 46 -6.47 17.02 -20.44
N GLY A 47 -6.17 15.88 -19.83
CA GLY A 47 -6.72 14.56 -20.21
C GLY A 47 -5.82 13.76 -21.14
N ASP A 48 -4.75 14.34 -21.68
CA ASP A 48 -3.77 13.58 -22.45
C ASP A 48 -2.85 12.74 -21.55
N GLU A 49 -2.26 11.70 -22.15
CA GLU A 49 -1.18 10.95 -21.50
C GLU A 49 0.09 11.79 -21.44
N GLY A 50 0.70 11.86 -20.26
CA GLY A 50 2.03 12.42 -20.12
C GLY A 50 3.06 11.52 -20.82
N LYS A 51 3.55 11.93 -21.99
CA LYS A 51 4.55 11.16 -22.77
C LYS A 51 5.97 11.73 -22.64
N PHE A 52 6.09 12.95 -22.14
CA PHE A 52 7.35 13.66 -22.00
C PHE A 52 7.31 14.67 -20.85
N ILE A 53 8.48 15.04 -20.33
CA ILE A 53 8.67 16.22 -19.51
C ILE A 53 9.10 17.37 -20.40
N GLY A 54 8.45 18.53 -20.22
CA GLY A 54 8.81 19.76 -20.91
C GLY A 54 9.78 20.58 -20.06
N ILE A 55 10.81 21.13 -20.71
CA ILE A 55 11.66 22.17 -20.14
C ILE A 55 11.52 23.41 -21.01
N MET A 56 11.13 24.52 -20.40
CA MET A 56 10.99 25.79 -21.09
C MET A 56 12.39 26.38 -21.35
N ILE A 57 12.78 26.50 -22.62
CA ILE A 57 14.07 27.10 -23.00
C ILE A 57 13.93 28.61 -23.15
N SER A 58 12.86 29.06 -23.82
CA SER A 58 12.53 30.47 -23.96
C SER A 58 11.05 30.66 -24.28
N GLY A 59 10.53 31.86 -23.98
CA GLY A 59 9.10 32.18 -24.04
C GLY A 59 8.41 32.01 -22.68
N HIS A 60 7.14 32.39 -22.65
CA HIS A 60 6.25 32.28 -21.49
C HIS A 60 5.05 31.41 -21.84
N ALA A 61 4.67 30.53 -20.93
CA ALA A 61 3.46 29.72 -21.01
C ALA A 61 2.71 29.79 -19.69
N GLU A 62 1.38 29.69 -19.75
CA GLU A 62 0.54 29.59 -18.57
C GLU A 62 0.15 28.14 -18.30
N ILE A 63 0.10 27.79 -17.03
CA ILE A 63 -0.57 26.58 -16.54
C ILE A 63 -1.96 27.01 -16.09
N SER A 64 -2.98 26.45 -16.72
CA SER A 64 -4.36 26.84 -16.45
C SER A 64 -5.28 25.63 -16.33
N MET A 65 -6.35 25.80 -15.59
CA MET A 65 -7.45 24.85 -15.57
C MET A 65 -8.73 25.53 -16.04
N SER A 66 -9.62 24.76 -16.64
CA SER A 66 -10.92 25.27 -17.08
C SER A 66 -12.01 24.72 -16.17
N ASP A 67 -12.80 25.59 -15.55
CA ASP A 67 -13.89 25.19 -14.66
C ASP A 67 -15.10 24.61 -15.42
N ASN A 68 -16.19 24.28 -14.71
CA ASN A 68 -17.41 23.68 -15.27
C ASN A 68 -18.24 24.63 -16.16
N THR A 69 -17.86 25.91 -16.23
CA THR A 69 -18.49 26.92 -17.09
C THR A 69 -17.66 27.21 -18.34
N GLY A 70 -16.49 26.59 -18.49
CA GLY A 70 -15.51 26.92 -19.52
C GLY A 70 -14.68 28.16 -19.19
N THR A 71 -14.79 28.68 -17.96
CA THR A 71 -13.98 29.80 -17.50
C THR A 71 -12.61 29.28 -17.10
N ARG A 72 -11.56 29.90 -17.65
CA ARG A 72 -10.18 29.47 -17.49
C ARG A 72 -9.52 30.21 -16.34
N SER A 73 -9.01 29.47 -15.36
CA SER A 73 -8.25 29.98 -14.22
C SER A 73 -6.75 29.69 -14.43
N VAL A 74 -5.93 30.74 -14.37
CA VAL A 74 -4.47 30.60 -14.44
C VAL A 74 -3.95 30.25 -13.06
N ILE A 75 -3.25 29.13 -12.96
CA ILE A 75 -2.71 28.58 -11.71
C ILE A 75 -1.31 29.11 -11.47
N SER A 76 -0.48 29.11 -12.52
CA SER A 76 0.91 29.52 -12.47
C SER A 76 1.39 29.87 -13.87
N GLN A 77 2.46 30.66 -13.96
CA GLN A 77 3.16 30.90 -15.22
C GLN A 77 4.49 30.13 -15.24
N LEU A 78 4.94 29.79 -16.45
CA LEU A 78 6.21 29.14 -16.75
C LEU A 78 7.10 30.10 -17.51
N GLN A 79 8.36 30.16 -17.10
CA GLN A 79 9.42 30.95 -17.74
C GLN A 79 10.60 30.05 -18.12
N ALA A 80 11.58 30.61 -18.82
CA ALA A 80 12.82 29.92 -19.16
C ALA A 80 13.47 29.29 -17.91
N GLY A 81 13.80 28.01 -18.00
CA GLY A 81 14.37 27.22 -16.90
C GLY A 81 13.37 26.31 -16.19
N ASP A 82 12.06 26.58 -16.33
CA ASP A 82 11.02 25.82 -15.63
C ASP A 82 10.72 24.46 -16.28
N VAL A 83 10.33 23.52 -15.42
CA VAL A 83 10.00 22.14 -15.78
C VAL A 83 8.50 21.88 -15.59
N PHE A 84 7.86 21.24 -16.56
CA PHE A 84 6.42 20.94 -16.56
C PHE A 84 6.12 19.56 -17.17
N GLY A 85 4.89 19.05 -16.99
CA GLY A 85 4.52 17.68 -17.40
C GLY A 85 5.04 16.56 -16.49
N VAL A 86 5.69 16.92 -15.37
CA VAL A 86 6.31 15.97 -14.42
C VAL A 86 5.27 15.10 -13.70
N MET A 87 4.13 15.70 -13.30
CA MET A 87 3.13 15.03 -12.47
C MET A 87 2.58 13.77 -13.14
N SER A 88 2.13 13.88 -14.37
CA SER A 88 1.55 12.76 -15.12
C SER A 88 2.53 11.61 -15.32
N LEU A 89 3.82 11.91 -15.49
CA LEU A 89 4.85 10.89 -15.69
C LEU A 89 5.29 10.20 -14.39
N LEU A 90 5.19 10.87 -13.25
CA LEU A 90 5.56 10.32 -11.95
C LEU A 90 4.41 9.62 -11.23
N THR A 91 3.18 10.10 -11.40
CA THR A 91 1.97 9.53 -10.77
C THR A 91 1.31 8.46 -11.62
N GLY A 92 1.56 8.46 -12.94
CA GLY A 92 0.80 7.66 -13.90
C GLY A 92 -0.57 8.25 -14.24
N ASP A 93 -0.95 9.35 -13.59
CA ASP A 93 -2.19 10.06 -13.87
C ASP A 93 -2.11 10.81 -15.21
N ARG A 94 -3.28 11.10 -15.81
CA ARG A 94 -3.35 11.94 -17.02
C ARG A 94 -3.02 13.41 -16.69
N ILE A 95 -2.67 14.19 -17.71
CA ILE A 95 -2.36 15.61 -17.54
C ILE A 95 -3.58 16.33 -16.94
N VAL A 96 -3.38 17.02 -15.82
CA VAL A 96 -4.46 17.60 -15.00
C VAL A 96 -4.69 19.10 -15.26
N ALA A 97 -3.80 19.75 -16.01
CA ALA A 97 -3.89 21.17 -16.35
C ALA A 97 -3.29 21.43 -17.73
N ASP A 98 -3.90 22.37 -18.46
CA ASP A 98 -3.39 22.80 -19.77
C ASP A 98 -2.13 23.62 -19.57
N VAL A 99 -1.16 23.41 -20.45
CA VAL A 99 0.00 24.31 -20.59
C VAL A 99 -0.13 24.98 -21.94
N ILE A 100 -0.43 26.27 -21.97
CA ILE A 100 -0.63 27.02 -23.22
C ILE A 100 0.43 28.10 -23.35
N ALA A 101 1.06 28.17 -24.51
CA ALA A 101 2.06 29.18 -24.82
C ALA A 101 1.39 30.57 -24.88
N GLU A 102 1.82 31.52 -24.06
CA GLU A 102 1.36 32.92 -24.15
C GLU A 102 2.11 33.68 -25.27
N THR A 103 3.38 33.33 -25.43
CA THR A 103 4.28 33.83 -26.47
C THR A 103 4.87 32.67 -27.25
N ARG A 104 5.60 32.92 -28.33
CA ARG A 104 6.34 31.85 -29.01
C ARG A 104 7.32 31.17 -28.04
N CYS A 105 7.06 29.90 -27.75
CA CYS A 105 7.82 29.09 -26.80
C CYS A 105 8.73 28.11 -27.52
N PHE A 106 9.94 27.94 -26.99
CA PHE A 106 10.86 26.86 -27.36
C PHE A 106 10.99 25.91 -26.19
N VAL A 107 10.67 24.63 -26.41
CA VAL A 107 10.54 23.62 -25.36
C VAL A 107 11.39 22.41 -25.71
N LEU A 108 12.19 21.94 -24.75
CA LEU A 108 12.78 20.60 -24.82
C LEU A 108 11.78 19.59 -24.26
N MET A 109 11.38 18.63 -25.08
CA MET A 109 10.48 17.54 -24.73
C MET A 109 11.31 16.28 -24.48
N ILE A 110 11.45 15.89 -23.21
CA ILE A 110 12.22 14.72 -22.77
C ILE A 110 11.29 13.50 -22.69
N PRO A 111 11.44 12.48 -23.56
CA PRO A 111 10.57 11.31 -23.55
C PRO A 111 10.62 10.54 -22.22
N GLN A 112 9.51 9.88 -21.86
CA GLN A 112 9.42 9.08 -20.63
C GLN A 112 10.59 8.10 -20.45
N ALA A 113 10.96 7.37 -21.51
CA ALA A 113 12.08 6.42 -21.44
C ALA A 113 13.41 7.10 -21.06
N VAL A 114 13.67 8.31 -21.58
CA VAL A 114 14.89 9.09 -21.26
C VAL A 114 14.81 9.64 -19.85
N PHE A 115 13.63 10.13 -19.46
CA PHE A 115 13.37 10.59 -18.09
C PHE A 115 13.61 9.48 -17.06
N SER A 116 13.03 8.29 -17.27
CA SER A 116 13.16 7.16 -16.35
C SER A 116 14.60 6.65 -16.25
N THR A 117 15.34 6.62 -17.36
CA THR A 117 16.69 6.04 -17.39
C THR A 117 17.78 7.02 -16.95
N HIS A 118 17.65 8.30 -17.27
CA HIS A 118 18.71 9.29 -17.06
C HIS A 118 18.40 10.31 -15.97
N ILE A 119 17.13 10.64 -15.72
CA ILE A 119 16.74 11.68 -14.76
C ILE A 119 16.29 11.06 -13.44
N LEU A 120 15.46 10.02 -13.44
CA LEU A 120 15.04 9.33 -12.21
C LEU A 120 16.16 8.53 -11.54
N SER A 121 17.21 8.18 -12.28
CA SER A 121 18.42 7.57 -11.73
C SER A 121 19.35 8.57 -11.02
N SER A 122 19.01 9.87 -11.01
CA SER A 122 19.75 10.92 -10.32
C SER A 122 19.03 11.33 -9.02
N PRO A 123 19.57 10.99 -7.83
CA PRO A 123 18.94 11.32 -6.54
C PRO A 123 18.67 12.82 -6.34
N LYS A 124 19.56 13.67 -6.85
CA LYS A 124 19.42 15.13 -6.79
C LYS A 124 18.28 15.64 -7.67
N ALA A 125 18.11 15.06 -8.87
CA ALA A 125 16.97 15.36 -9.73
C ALA A 125 15.66 14.97 -9.04
N LEU A 126 15.63 13.79 -8.42
CA LEU A 126 14.46 13.30 -7.69
C LEU A 126 14.10 14.20 -6.50
N GLY A 127 15.09 14.70 -5.76
CA GLY A 127 14.89 15.66 -4.67
C GLY A 127 14.39 17.04 -5.14
N TYR A 128 14.78 17.49 -6.33
CA TYR A 128 14.21 18.69 -6.96
C TYR A 128 12.76 18.44 -7.41
N LEU A 129 12.50 17.35 -8.12
CA LEU A 129 11.16 17.00 -8.61
C LEU A 129 10.18 16.78 -7.47
N SER A 130 10.60 16.14 -6.38
CA SER A 130 9.76 15.92 -5.20
C SER A 130 9.35 17.23 -4.52
N ARG A 131 10.26 18.22 -4.44
CA ARG A 131 9.93 19.57 -3.95
C ARG A 131 9.01 20.32 -4.91
N LEU A 132 9.31 20.29 -6.20
CA LEU A 132 8.48 20.88 -7.24
C LEU A 132 7.04 20.33 -7.20
N LEU A 133 6.90 19.01 -7.01
CA LEU A 133 5.61 18.34 -6.84
C LEU A 133 4.93 18.76 -5.54
N ALA A 134 5.62 18.73 -4.39
CA ALA A 134 5.03 19.10 -3.11
C ALA A 134 4.57 20.57 -3.07
N ASP A 135 5.27 21.47 -3.75
CA ASP A 135 4.90 22.88 -3.87
C ASP A 135 3.68 23.05 -4.79
N ARG A 136 3.61 22.30 -5.90
CA ARG A 136 2.45 22.31 -6.81
C ARG A 136 1.21 21.66 -6.18
N THR A 137 1.34 20.53 -5.50
CA THR A 137 0.23 19.86 -4.81
C THR A 137 -0.35 20.71 -3.68
N ARG A 138 0.49 21.52 -2.99
CA ARG A 138 0.04 22.50 -2.00
C ARG A 138 -0.70 23.69 -2.62
N ALA A 139 -0.39 24.06 -3.86
CA ALA A 139 -1.11 25.11 -4.59
C ALA A 139 -2.45 24.62 -5.17
N MET A 140 -2.66 23.31 -5.34
CA MET A 140 -3.76 22.70 -6.12
C MET A 140 -4.85 22.00 -5.27
N THR A 141 -4.96 22.29 -3.97
CA THR A 141 -5.77 21.51 -3.02
C THR A 141 -7.30 21.56 -3.23
N VAL A 142 -7.82 22.30 -4.23
CA VAL A 142 -9.26 22.37 -4.53
C VAL A 142 -9.66 21.75 -5.88
N ASP A 143 -8.75 21.66 -6.86
CA ASP A 143 -9.12 21.38 -8.26
C ASP A 143 -8.79 19.96 -8.79
N ILE A 144 -8.02 19.15 -8.04
CA ILE A 144 -7.62 17.78 -8.47
C ILE A 144 -8.82 16.82 -8.54
N VAL A 145 -9.81 16.98 -7.65
CA VAL A 145 -11.01 16.13 -7.62
C VAL A 145 -11.83 16.30 -8.91
N THR A 146 -11.94 17.54 -9.39
CA THR A 146 -12.69 17.87 -10.61
C THR A 146 -11.94 17.49 -11.89
N ALA A 147 -10.60 17.55 -11.89
CA ALA A 147 -9.77 17.12 -13.02
C ALA A 147 -9.77 15.59 -13.22
N ASN A 148 -9.64 14.83 -12.12
CA ASN A 148 -9.76 13.37 -12.15
C ASN A 148 -11.15 12.94 -12.64
N ALA A 149 -12.19 13.71 -12.31
CA ALA A 149 -13.54 13.41 -12.76
C ALA A 149 -13.72 13.47 -14.28
N ARG A 150 -13.07 14.44 -14.94
CA ARG A 150 -13.14 14.62 -16.40
C ARG A 150 -12.31 13.59 -17.17
N ALA A 151 -11.17 13.15 -16.63
CA ALA A 151 -10.35 12.10 -17.23
C ALA A 151 -11.06 10.73 -17.20
N VAL A 152 -11.78 10.43 -16.11
CA VAL A 152 -12.61 9.23 -15.96
C VAL A 152 -13.79 9.23 -16.96
N ALA A 153 -14.46 10.37 -17.15
CA ALA A 153 -15.63 10.46 -18.03
C ALA A 153 -15.34 10.29 -19.54
N LYS A 154 -14.09 10.51 -19.98
CA LYS A 154 -13.67 10.40 -21.41
C LYS A 154 -12.99 9.06 -21.76
N SER A 155 -12.60 8.24 -20.79
CA SER A 155 -11.91 6.97 -21.03
C SER A 155 -12.89 5.82 -21.34
N SER A 156 -12.50 4.89 -22.21
CA SER A 156 -13.24 3.64 -22.45
C SER A 156 -13.01 2.57 -21.39
N ASP A 157 -11.93 2.67 -20.59
CA ASP A 157 -11.65 1.81 -19.44
C ASP A 157 -10.95 2.63 -18.32
N PRO A 158 -11.69 3.51 -17.62
CA PRO A 158 -11.13 4.46 -16.66
C PRO A 158 -10.50 3.82 -15.42
N TYR A 159 -10.82 2.55 -15.13
CA TYR A 159 -10.34 1.84 -13.94
C TYR A 159 -9.43 0.65 -14.25
N ALA A 160 -9.02 0.51 -15.52
CA ALA A 160 -8.19 -0.57 -16.03
C ALA A 160 -8.75 -1.95 -15.66
N LEU A 161 -10.06 -2.17 -15.88
CA LEU A 161 -10.75 -3.43 -15.60
C LEU A 161 -10.46 -4.51 -16.66
N THR A 162 -9.77 -4.15 -17.74
CA THR A 162 -9.21 -5.11 -18.71
C THR A 162 -7.95 -5.80 -18.18
N LEU A 163 -7.68 -7.03 -18.64
CA LEU A 163 -6.50 -7.82 -18.25
C LEU A 163 -5.29 -7.61 -19.19
N ASN A 164 -5.32 -6.56 -20.01
CA ASN A 164 -4.29 -6.33 -21.01
C ASN A 164 -2.97 -5.92 -20.34
N SER A 165 -1.87 -6.57 -20.73
CA SER A 165 -0.54 -6.28 -20.20
C SER A 165 0.49 -6.18 -21.34
N ASN A 166 1.56 -5.43 -21.11
CA ASN A 166 2.66 -5.30 -22.09
C ASN A 166 3.51 -6.59 -22.22
N MET A 167 3.32 -7.55 -21.31
CA MET A 167 3.96 -8.87 -21.33
C MET A 167 2.94 -9.90 -21.84
N PRO A 168 3.09 -10.43 -23.07
CA PRO A 168 2.20 -11.48 -23.57
C PRO A 168 2.32 -12.75 -22.73
N GLY A 169 1.18 -13.39 -22.48
CA GLY A 169 1.08 -14.68 -21.79
C GLY A 169 -0.23 -14.82 -21.01
N LYS A 170 -0.31 -15.88 -20.22
CA LYS A 170 -1.52 -16.28 -19.49
C LYS A 170 -1.40 -15.97 -18.00
N VAL A 171 -2.46 -15.43 -17.42
CA VAL A 171 -2.61 -15.26 -15.97
C VAL A 171 -3.54 -16.35 -15.48
N VAL A 172 -3.09 -17.13 -14.49
CA VAL A 172 -3.91 -18.18 -13.88
C VAL A 172 -4.46 -17.66 -12.56
N ALA A 173 -5.77 -17.68 -12.38
CA ALA A 173 -6.42 -17.42 -11.11
C ALA A 173 -6.89 -18.73 -10.49
N LEU A 174 -6.61 -18.93 -9.20
CA LEU A 174 -6.96 -20.15 -8.46
C LEU A 174 -7.75 -19.80 -7.20
N ASN A 175 -8.84 -20.55 -7.01
CA ASN A 175 -9.63 -20.56 -5.80
C ASN A 175 -9.75 -22.02 -5.33
N VAL A 176 -8.83 -22.44 -4.46
CA VAL A 176 -8.75 -23.81 -3.94
C VAL A 176 -9.57 -23.91 -2.66
N GLY A 177 -10.75 -24.53 -2.76
CA GLY A 177 -11.64 -24.83 -1.64
C GLY A 177 -11.60 -26.31 -1.22
N LEU A 178 -12.36 -26.64 -0.17
CA LEU A 178 -12.39 -28.00 0.41
C LEU A 178 -13.03 -29.05 -0.51
N SER A 179 -14.11 -28.68 -1.19
CA SER A 179 -14.90 -29.59 -2.04
C SER A 179 -14.93 -29.15 -3.50
N GLN A 180 -14.46 -27.95 -3.79
CA GLN A 180 -14.41 -27.42 -5.15
C GLN A 180 -13.17 -26.57 -5.34
N ILE A 181 -12.56 -26.70 -6.52
CA ILE A 181 -11.48 -25.83 -7.00
C ILE A 181 -12.00 -25.11 -8.24
N HIS A 182 -11.97 -23.79 -8.21
CA HIS A 182 -12.30 -22.96 -9.36
C HIS A 182 -11.00 -22.37 -9.91
N PHE A 183 -10.86 -22.35 -11.23
CA PHE A 183 -9.71 -21.76 -11.90
C PHE A 183 -10.12 -20.98 -13.13
N GLY A 184 -9.40 -19.89 -13.39
CA GLY A 184 -9.51 -19.10 -14.61
C GLY A 184 -8.14 -18.99 -15.28
N ILE A 185 -8.11 -19.11 -16.60
CA ILE A 185 -6.92 -18.92 -17.43
C ILE A 185 -7.22 -17.78 -18.40
N TYR A 186 -6.57 -16.64 -18.17
CA TYR A 186 -6.86 -15.42 -18.91
C TYR A 186 -5.68 -15.04 -19.78
N ASP A 187 -5.96 -14.75 -21.05
CA ASP A 187 -4.95 -14.30 -21.99
C ASP A 187 -4.82 -12.78 -21.94
N THR A 188 -3.61 -12.28 -21.75
CA THR A 188 -3.34 -10.84 -21.63
C THR A 188 -3.34 -10.10 -22.98
N HIS A 189 -3.53 -10.81 -24.10
CA HIS A 189 -3.62 -10.25 -25.45
C HIS A 189 -4.96 -10.54 -26.14
N ASP A 190 -5.52 -11.75 -25.98
CA ASP A 190 -6.77 -12.16 -26.66
C ASP A 190 -7.87 -12.61 -25.68
N LEU A 191 -8.78 -11.68 -25.38
CA LEU A 191 -9.97 -11.88 -24.53
C LEU A 191 -10.93 -12.98 -25.03
N GLY A 192 -10.81 -13.45 -26.27
CA GLY A 192 -11.64 -14.51 -26.83
C GLY A 192 -11.28 -15.93 -26.37
N THR A 193 -10.18 -16.07 -25.61
CA THR A 193 -9.59 -17.37 -25.23
C THR A 193 -9.64 -17.66 -23.74
N ASP A 194 -10.38 -16.85 -22.97
CA ASP A 194 -10.52 -17.01 -21.52
C ASP A 194 -11.20 -18.35 -21.18
N ILE A 195 -10.54 -19.14 -20.34
CA ILE A 195 -11.02 -20.46 -19.91
C ILE A 195 -11.41 -20.41 -18.45
N HIS A 196 -12.59 -20.93 -18.13
CA HIS A 196 -13.04 -21.15 -16.76
C HIS A 196 -13.15 -22.65 -16.48
N GLY A 197 -12.75 -23.07 -15.31
CA GLY A 197 -12.81 -24.45 -14.88
C GLY A 197 -13.31 -24.62 -13.46
N ILE A 198 -14.14 -25.62 -13.27
CA ILE A 198 -14.66 -26.03 -11.96
C ILE A 198 -14.33 -27.51 -11.79
N ILE A 199 -13.60 -27.82 -10.72
CA ILE A 199 -13.32 -29.18 -10.27
C ILE A 199 -14.16 -29.40 -9.03
N ASP A 200 -15.16 -30.26 -9.11
CA ASP A 200 -15.98 -30.69 -7.98
C ASP A 200 -15.48 -32.03 -7.45
N SER A 201 -15.04 -32.03 -6.19
CA SER A 201 -14.52 -33.18 -5.45
C SER A 201 -15.36 -33.46 -4.20
N ALA A 202 -16.66 -33.12 -4.21
CA ALA A 202 -17.57 -33.41 -3.11
C ALA A 202 -17.77 -34.92 -2.91
N ASP A 203 -17.66 -35.73 -3.97
CA ASP A 203 -17.60 -37.20 -3.87
C ASP A 203 -16.17 -37.66 -3.52
N GLN A 204 -16.06 -38.57 -2.56
CA GLN A 204 -14.78 -39.08 -2.06
C GLN A 204 -14.04 -39.99 -3.05
N HIS A 205 -14.70 -40.46 -4.11
CA HIS A 205 -14.13 -41.42 -5.06
C HIS A 205 -13.89 -40.80 -6.44
N ILE A 206 -14.68 -39.78 -6.80
CA ILE A 206 -14.77 -39.27 -8.17
C ILE A 206 -14.76 -37.74 -8.13
N CYS A 207 -14.03 -37.12 -9.05
CA CYS A 207 -14.13 -35.69 -9.33
C CYS A 207 -14.85 -35.44 -10.65
N HIS A 208 -15.74 -34.45 -10.66
CA HIS A 208 -16.36 -33.92 -11.88
C HIS A 208 -15.69 -32.62 -12.27
N ILE A 209 -15.16 -32.55 -13.49
CA ILE A 209 -14.43 -31.37 -13.97
C ILE A 209 -15.18 -30.80 -15.15
N THR A 210 -15.56 -29.53 -15.06
CA THR A 210 -16.20 -28.79 -16.14
C THR A 210 -15.29 -27.65 -16.57
N VAL A 211 -15.02 -27.54 -17.87
CA VAL A 211 -14.26 -26.43 -18.47
C VAL A 211 -15.11 -25.71 -19.50
N MET A 212 -14.95 -24.39 -19.59
CA MET A 212 -15.81 -23.50 -20.35
C MET A 212 -14.99 -22.44 -21.07
N VAL A 213 -15.31 -22.18 -22.34
CA VAL A 213 -14.78 -21.07 -23.15
C VAL A 213 -15.93 -20.46 -23.95
N GLY A 214 -16.26 -19.20 -23.64
CA GLY A 214 -17.43 -18.54 -24.22
C GLY A 214 -18.70 -19.40 -24.08
N PRO A 215 -19.40 -19.75 -25.17
CA PRO A 215 -20.59 -20.60 -25.11
C PRO A 215 -20.28 -22.12 -25.04
N GLN A 216 -19.02 -22.54 -25.20
CA GLN A 216 -18.64 -23.94 -25.20
C GLN A 216 -18.41 -24.43 -23.77
N ASN A 217 -18.90 -25.63 -23.46
CA ASN A 217 -18.60 -26.32 -22.22
C ASN A 217 -18.26 -27.79 -22.49
N GLN A 218 -17.36 -28.35 -21.69
CA GLN A 218 -17.01 -29.76 -21.71
C GLN A 218 -16.89 -30.26 -20.28
N THR A 219 -17.27 -31.51 -20.05
CA THR A 219 -17.20 -32.13 -18.74
C THR A 219 -16.47 -33.47 -18.85
N MET A 220 -15.59 -33.74 -17.89
CA MET A 220 -14.99 -35.05 -17.68
C MET A 220 -15.18 -35.51 -16.25
N THR A 221 -14.91 -36.79 -16.04
CA THR A 221 -14.96 -37.44 -14.74
C THR A 221 -13.69 -38.24 -14.55
N CYS A 222 -13.03 -38.08 -13.41
CA CYS A 222 -11.81 -38.79 -13.07
C CYS A 222 -11.88 -39.33 -11.63
N PRO A 223 -11.04 -40.31 -11.25
CA PRO A 223 -10.87 -40.66 -9.84
C PRO A 223 -10.42 -39.45 -9.01
N HIS A 224 -10.72 -39.47 -7.71
CA HIS A 224 -10.16 -38.49 -6.78
C HIS A 224 -8.63 -38.46 -6.87
N PHE A 225 -8.05 -37.25 -6.90
CA PHE A 225 -6.62 -37.05 -7.10
C PHE A 225 -6.02 -36.13 -6.01
N PRO A 226 -4.73 -36.28 -5.66
CA PRO A 226 -4.05 -35.38 -4.74
C PRO A 226 -3.82 -34.01 -5.38
N ILE A 227 -3.75 -32.94 -4.59
CA ILE A 227 -3.53 -31.56 -5.10
C ILE A 227 -2.30 -31.42 -6.01
N SER A 228 -1.29 -32.28 -5.85
CA SER A 228 -0.10 -32.33 -6.71
C SER A 228 -0.39 -32.60 -8.18
N ASP A 229 -1.52 -33.22 -8.48
CA ASP A 229 -1.94 -33.52 -9.85
C ASP A 229 -2.82 -32.42 -10.45
N LEU A 230 -3.14 -31.35 -9.71
CA LEU A 230 -4.07 -30.29 -10.11
C LEU A 230 -3.79 -29.73 -11.52
N PHE A 231 -2.56 -29.29 -11.79
CA PHE A 231 -2.23 -28.66 -13.07
C PHE A 231 -2.22 -29.65 -14.24
N LYS A 232 -1.91 -30.92 -13.97
CA LYS A 232 -2.02 -31.99 -14.95
C LYS A 232 -3.49 -32.22 -15.31
N VAL A 233 -4.36 -32.27 -14.30
CA VAL A 233 -5.81 -32.40 -14.50
C VAL A 233 -6.38 -31.18 -15.24
N MET A 234 -5.92 -29.97 -14.93
CA MET A 234 -6.29 -28.75 -15.67
C MET A 234 -5.90 -28.86 -17.15
N GLN A 235 -4.70 -29.36 -17.46
CA GLN A 235 -4.24 -29.57 -18.83
C GLN A 235 -5.10 -30.61 -19.58
N GLU A 236 -5.35 -31.77 -18.96
CA GLU A 236 -6.22 -32.81 -19.54
C GLU A 236 -7.65 -32.30 -19.77
N ALA A 237 -8.18 -31.53 -18.82
CA ALA A 237 -9.52 -30.96 -18.90
C ALA A 237 -9.64 -29.93 -20.03
N THR A 238 -8.71 -28.98 -20.11
CA THR A 238 -8.72 -27.94 -21.14
C THR A 238 -8.48 -28.50 -22.55
N GLN A 239 -7.78 -29.63 -22.68
CA GLN A 239 -7.64 -30.32 -23.97
C GLN A 239 -8.98 -30.75 -24.60
N LEU A 240 -10.02 -30.97 -23.78
CA LEU A 240 -11.35 -31.29 -24.31
C LEU A 240 -12.00 -30.15 -25.11
N LEU A 241 -11.58 -28.91 -24.87
CA LEU A 241 -12.05 -27.74 -25.62
C LEU A 241 -11.41 -27.65 -27.01
N GLY A 242 -10.37 -28.46 -27.28
CA GLY A 242 -9.63 -28.52 -28.53
C GLY A 242 -8.20 -27.97 -28.41
N ASP A 243 -7.36 -28.31 -29.39
CA ASP A 243 -5.91 -28.03 -29.37
C ASP A 243 -5.56 -26.55 -29.17
N ALA A 244 -6.44 -25.63 -29.58
CA ALA A 244 -6.22 -24.18 -29.43
C ALA A 244 -6.38 -23.66 -27.99
N PHE A 245 -7.02 -24.43 -27.11
CA PHE A 245 -7.35 -24.02 -25.73
C PHE A 245 -6.62 -24.86 -24.68
N VAL A 246 -5.71 -25.74 -25.09
CA VAL A 246 -4.92 -26.55 -24.17
C VAL A 246 -4.15 -25.65 -23.22
N PHE A 247 -4.23 -25.91 -21.92
CA PHE A 247 -3.42 -25.23 -20.94
C PHE A 247 -1.97 -25.70 -21.02
N HIS A 248 -1.06 -24.75 -21.26
CA HIS A 248 0.38 -24.95 -21.31
C HIS A 248 1.04 -24.22 -20.13
N PRO A 249 1.69 -24.93 -19.19
CA PRO A 249 2.37 -24.30 -18.06
C PRO A 249 3.41 -23.25 -18.45
N GLU A 250 4.08 -23.43 -19.59
CA GLU A 250 5.07 -22.52 -20.14
C GLU A 250 4.52 -21.13 -20.54
N ASP A 251 3.22 -21.01 -20.77
CA ASP A 251 2.57 -19.75 -21.14
C ASP A 251 2.22 -18.89 -19.91
N VAL A 252 2.36 -19.43 -18.69
CA VAL A 252 1.92 -18.77 -17.46
C VAL A 252 2.92 -17.70 -17.04
N THR A 253 2.43 -16.46 -16.91
CA THR A 253 3.23 -15.28 -16.55
C THR A 253 2.97 -14.77 -15.14
N ALA A 254 1.83 -15.11 -14.55
CA ALA A 254 1.49 -14.81 -13.17
C ALA A 254 0.41 -15.76 -12.64
N ILE A 255 0.42 -16.01 -11.33
CA ILE A 255 -0.62 -16.82 -10.67
C ILE A 255 -1.23 -16.06 -9.50
N GLY A 256 -2.54 -15.82 -9.58
CA GLY A 256 -3.35 -15.25 -8.51
C GLY A 256 -3.99 -16.33 -7.64
N HIS A 257 -3.89 -16.19 -6.33
CA HIS A 257 -4.48 -17.09 -5.35
C HIS A 257 -5.52 -16.33 -4.55
N ARG A 258 -6.77 -16.74 -4.63
CA ARG A 258 -7.80 -16.24 -3.72
C ARG A 258 -7.50 -16.78 -2.31
N VAL A 259 -7.40 -15.89 -1.34
CA VAL A 259 -7.19 -16.23 0.07
C VAL A 259 -8.35 -15.67 0.88
N VAL A 260 -9.01 -16.53 1.65
CA VAL A 260 -10.23 -16.13 2.36
C VAL A 260 -9.96 -15.08 3.44
N HIS A 261 -8.89 -15.20 4.22
CA HIS A 261 -8.66 -14.30 5.35
C HIS A 261 -7.26 -13.69 5.38
N GLY A 262 -7.19 -12.36 5.23
CA GLY A 262 -5.96 -11.55 5.31
C GLY A 262 -5.75 -10.83 6.65
N GLY A 263 -6.69 -10.97 7.59
CA GLY A 263 -6.58 -10.35 8.92
C GLY A 263 -6.51 -8.83 8.85
N SER A 264 -5.91 -8.20 9.85
CA SER A 264 -5.62 -6.76 9.82
C SER A 264 -4.27 -6.42 9.17
N LYS A 265 -3.52 -7.45 8.74
CA LYS A 265 -2.17 -7.29 8.17
C LYS A 265 -2.22 -6.92 6.70
N PHE A 266 -3.17 -7.50 5.95
CA PHE A 266 -3.27 -7.33 4.51
C PHE A 266 -4.46 -6.46 4.11
N SER A 267 -4.19 -5.21 3.73
CA SER A 267 -5.17 -4.24 3.22
C SER A 267 -5.27 -4.21 1.69
N SER A 268 -4.52 -5.07 1.00
CA SER A 268 -4.48 -5.17 -0.45
C SER A 268 -3.81 -6.49 -0.86
N SER A 269 -3.97 -6.87 -2.13
CA SER A 269 -3.32 -8.04 -2.74
C SER A 269 -1.78 -7.92 -2.72
N VAL A 270 -1.07 -8.99 -2.38
CA VAL A 270 0.41 -8.95 -2.20
C VAL A 270 1.11 -10.06 -2.98
N VAL A 271 2.30 -9.76 -3.50
CA VAL A 271 3.18 -10.80 -4.06
C VAL A 271 3.62 -11.72 -2.93
N ILE A 272 3.44 -13.03 -3.14
CA ILE A 272 3.69 -14.07 -2.16
C ILE A 272 5.20 -14.22 -1.96
N THR A 273 5.60 -14.19 -0.69
CA THR A 273 6.95 -14.49 -0.21
C THR A 273 6.84 -15.51 0.93
N PRO A 274 7.95 -16.14 1.37
CA PRO A 274 7.92 -17.03 2.53
C PRO A 274 7.31 -16.39 3.79
N ALA A 275 7.56 -15.08 3.99
CA ALA A 275 6.98 -14.33 5.10
C ALA A 275 5.46 -14.18 4.97
N VAL A 276 4.96 -13.88 3.76
CA VAL A 276 3.52 -13.80 3.48
C VAL A 276 2.83 -15.15 3.74
N ILE A 277 3.46 -16.28 3.37
CA ILE A 277 2.91 -17.60 3.66
C ILE A 277 2.78 -17.82 5.18
N GLY A 278 3.84 -17.52 5.94
CA GLY A 278 3.82 -17.65 7.40
C GLY A 278 2.75 -16.75 8.06
N ASP A 279 2.52 -15.56 7.50
CA ASP A 279 1.45 -14.67 7.94
C ASP A 279 0.06 -15.26 7.67
N ILE A 280 -0.19 -15.80 6.48
CA ILE A 280 -1.46 -16.46 6.14
C ILE A 280 -1.69 -17.67 7.04
N GLU A 281 -0.63 -18.43 7.36
CA GLU A 281 -0.70 -19.57 8.29
C GLU A 281 -1.15 -19.12 9.68
N SER A 282 -0.59 -18.03 10.21
CA SER A 282 -0.96 -17.46 11.50
C SER A 282 -2.44 -17.02 11.57
N LEU A 283 -3.01 -16.64 10.42
CA LEU A 283 -4.40 -16.22 10.29
C LEU A 283 -5.39 -17.38 10.17
N SER A 284 -4.91 -18.63 10.08
CA SER A 284 -5.76 -19.83 10.03
C SER A 284 -6.64 -19.95 11.29
N GLY A 285 -6.28 -19.33 12.41
CA GLY A 285 -7.14 -19.26 13.59
C GLY A 285 -8.48 -18.55 13.34
N PHE A 286 -8.56 -17.62 12.38
CA PHE A 286 -9.80 -16.93 12.00
C PHE A 286 -10.57 -17.65 10.88
N ALA A 287 -9.90 -18.42 10.03
CA ALA A 287 -10.50 -19.14 8.91
C ALA A 287 -9.95 -20.58 8.80
N PRO A 288 -10.20 -21.45 9.80
CA PRO A 288 -9.54 -22.74 9.93
C PRO A 288 -9.90 -23.74 8.83
N LEU A 289 -11.08 -23.58 8.21
CA LEU A 289 -11.55 -24.43 7.11
C LEU A 289 -11.07 -23.96 5.73
N HIS A 290 -10.50 -22.76 5.61
CA HIS A 290 -10.22 -22.13 4.31
C HIS A 290 -8.74 -21.82 4.11
N ASN A 291 -8.14 -21.03 5.01
CA ASN A 291 -6.75 -20.59 4.85
C ASN A 291 -5.75 -21.76 4.69
N PRO A 292 -5.85 -22.86 5.46
CA PRO A 292 -4.95 -24.01 5.28
C PRO A 292 -5.01 -24.62 3.87
N VAL A 293 -6.21 -24.75 3.30
CA VAL A 293 -6.42 -25.28 1.94
C VAL A 293 -5.89 -24.29 0.89
N ASN A 294 -6.11 -22.99 1.10
CA ASN A 294 -5.55 -21.96 0.22
C ASN A 294 -4.00 -22.03 0.20
N ILE A 295 -3.37 -22.22 1.36
CA ILE A 295 -1.91 -22.37 1.48
C ILE A 295 -1.40 -23.64 0.80
N GLU A 296 -2.13 -24.74 0.90
CA GLU A 296 -1.78 -25.98 0.19
C GLU A 296 -1.76 -25.76 -1.32
N GLY A 297 -2.80 -25.11 -1.87
CA GLY A 297 -2.85 -24.70 -3.27
C GLY A 297 -1.71 -23.76 -3.68
N ILE A 298 -1.41 -22.74 -2.86
CA ILE A 298 -0.29 -21.81 -3.07
C ILE A 298 1.04 -22.58 -3.16
N ARG A 299 1.29 -23.45 -2.17
CA ARG A 299 2.54 -24.23 -2.09
C ARG A 299 2.70 -25.15 -3.28
N GLU A 300 1.63 -25.79 -3.72
CA GLU A 300 1.70 -26.68 -4.88
C GLU A 300 1.95 -25.89 -6.18
N ALA A 301 1.23 -24.78 -6.39
CA ALA A 301 1.49 -23.91 -7.53
C ALA A 301 2.94 -23.40 -7.53
N MET A 302 3.50 -22.99 -6.39
CA MET A 302 4.89 -22.52 -6.33
C MET A 302 5.93 -23.60 -6.66
N LYS A 303 5.62 -24.88 -6.41
CA LYS A 303 6.51 -25.98 -6.82
C LYS A 303 6.49 -26.17 -8.34
N GLN A 304 5.31 -26.06 -8.96
CA GLN A 304 5.13 -26.24 -10.40
C GLN A 304 5.62 -25.02 -11.21
N PHE A 305 5.55 -23.82 -10.62
CA PHE A 305 5.88 -22.55 -11.30
C PHE A 305 6.92 -21.72 -10.52
N PRO A 306 8.13 -22.24 -10.26
CA PRO A 306 9.11 -21.61 -9.35
C PRO A 306 9.65 -20.24 -9.80
N GLY A 307 9.53 -19.91 -11.10
CA GLY A 307 9.98 -18.64 -11.67
C GLY A 307 8.87 -17.63 -11.92
N VAL A 308 7.62 -18.00 -11.67
CA VAL A 308 6.44 -17.15 -11.94
C VAL A 308 6.07 -16.38 -10.67
N PRO A 309 5.71 -15.09 -10.73
CA PRO A 309 5.20 -14.38 -9.58
C PRO A 309 3.83 -14.92 -9.13
N HIS A 310 3.72 -15.25 -7.85
CA HIS A 310 2.47 -15.62 -7.19
C HIS A 310 1.93 -14.43 -6.39
N VAL A 311 0.61 -14.20 -6.42
CA VAL A 311 -0.05 -13.13 -5.65
C VAL A 311 -1.15 -13.72 -4.78
N ALA A 312 -1.23 -13.31 -3.52
CA ALA A 312 -2.37 -13.58 -2.65
C ALA A 312 -3.35 -12.40 -2.73
N VAL A 313 -4.59 -12.71 -3.11
CA VAL A 313 -5.72 -11.78 -3.22
C VAL A 313 -6.70 -12.08 -2.09
N PHE A 314 -6.83 -11.16 -1.13
CA PHE A 314 -7.58 -11.42 0.11
C PHE A 314 -9.01 -10.91 0.03
N ASP A 315 -9.99 -11.77 0.34
CA ASP A 315 -11.41 -11.35 0.41
C ASP A 315 -11.66 -10.25 1.45
N THR A 316 -10.83 -10.20 2.50
CA THR A 316 -10.94 -9.23 3.60
C THR A 316 -10.27 -7.89 3.31
N ALA A 317 -9.48 -7.76 2.23
CA ALA A 317 -8.60 -6.61 2.03
C ALA A 317 -9.37 -5.30 1.81
N PHE A 318 -10.39 -5.32 0.94
CA PHE A 318 -11.18 -4.13 0.60
C PHE A 318 -11.86 -3.51 1.83
N HIS A 319 -12.24 -4.36 2.78
CA HIS A 319 -12.91 -4.00 4.02
C HIS A 319 -11.97 -3.46 5.12
N GLN A 320 -10.65 -3.43 4.90
CA GLN A 320 -9.74 -2.79 5.86
C GLN A 320 -9.96 -1.28 6.01
N THR A 321 -10.75 -0.68 5.11
CA THR A 321 -11.15 0.73 5.17
C THR A 321 -12.29 1.02 6.14
N LEU A 322 -12.92 -0.02 6.73
CA LEU A 322 -13.99 0.12 7.73
C LEU A 322 -13.54 1.01 8.89
N PRO A 323 -14.35 1.98 9.32
CA PRO A 323 -14.06 2.77 10.50
C PRO A 323 -14.20 1.95 11.79
N PRO A 324 -13.49 2.32 12.89
CA PRO A 324 -13.54 1.57 14.15
C PRO A 324 -14.91 1.24 14.70
N TYR A 325 -15.85 2.17 14.60
CA TYR A 325 -17.22 1.94 15.08
C TYR A 325 -18.03 0.95 14.24
N ALA A 326 -17.62 0.68 12.99
CA ALA A 326 -18.28 -0.29 12.12
C ALA A 326 -17.70 -1.70 12.25
N TYR A 327 -16.43 -1.83 12.65
CA TYR A 327 -15.79 -3.14 12.81
C TYR A 327 -15.75 -3.70 14.22
N LEU A 328 -15.91 -2.87 15.25
CA LEU A 328 -15.92 -3.33 16.63
C LEU A 328 -17.25 -4.01 16.98
N TYR A 329 -17.17 -5.18 17.61
CA TYR A 329 -18.31 -5.78 18.27
C TYR A 329 -18.54 -5.15 19.64
N GLY A 330 -19.76 -5.25 20.17
CA GLY A 330 -20.11 -4.86 21.55
C GLY A 330 -19.55 -5.80 22.62
N LEU A 331 -18.28 -6.19 22.49
CA LEU A 331 -17.54 -7.09 23.37
C LEU A 331 -16.47 -6.31 24.15
N PRO A 332 -15.90 -6.88 25.23
CA PRO A 332 -14.75 -6.28 25.91
C PRO A 332 -13.63 -5.91 24.94
N TYR A 333 -13.17 -4.66 24.99
CA TYR A 333 -12.23 -4.09 24.01
C TYR A 333 -10.88 -4.83 23.95
N ASP A 334 -10.47 -5.48 25.04
CA ASP A 334 -9.25 -6.27 25.10
C ASP A 334 -9.25 -7.47 24.14
N LEU A 335 -10.41 -8.06 23.86
CA LEU A 335 -10.55 -9.14 22.88
C LEU A 335 -10.19 -8.69 21.46
N TYR A 336 -10.53 -7.44 21.11
CA TYR A 336 -10.07 -6.84 19.86
C TYR A 336 -8.56 -6.58 19.89
N LYS A 337 -8.06 -5.94 20.95
CA LYS A 337 -6.64 -5.56 21.07
C LYS A 337 -5.69 -6.76 21.07
N GLN A 338 -6.05 -7.83 21.78
CA GLN A 338 -5.17 -8.98 22.01
C GLN A 338 -5.39 -10.09 20.98
N ASN A 339 -6.65 -10.30 20.57
CA ASN A 339 -7.02 -11.45 19.73
C ASN A 339 -7.56 -11.05 18.37
N GLY A 340 -7.61 -9.76 18.03
CA GLY A 340 -8.09 -9.31 16.72
C GLY A 340 -9.56 -9.66 16.45
N ILE A 341 -10.38 -9.82 17.50
CA ILE A 341 -11.82 -10.11 17.35
C ILE A 341 -12.53 -8.84 16.88
N ARG A 342 -12.91 -8.83 15.60
CA ARG A 342 -13.58 -7.72 14.90
C ARG A 342 -14.31 -8.22 13.66
N ARG A 343 -15.11 -7.36 13.05
CA ARG A 343 -15.57 -7.51 11.67
C ARG A 343 -14.37 -7.40 10.72
N TYR A 344 -14.25 -8.38 9.83
CA TYR A 344 -13.32 -8.35 8.71
C TYR A 344 -14.06 -8.16 7.39
N GLY A 345 -15.20 -8.84 7.20
CA GLY A 345 -15.94 -8.84 5.94
C GLY A 345 -15.26 -9.67 4.85
N PHE A 346 -16.05 -10.17 3.89
CA PHE A 346 -15.57 -11.00 2.78
C PHE A 346 -16.28 -10.59 1.47
N HIS A 347 -15.92 -11.24 0.36
CA HIS A 347 -16.26 -10.81 -1.00
C HIS A 347 -15.71 -9.41 -1.33
N GLY A 348 -14.63 -8.98 -0.67
CA GLY A 348 -14.04 -7.65 -0.87
C GLY A 348 -13.61 -7.40 -2.31
N THR A 349 -13.07 -8.42 -2.99
CA THR A 349 -12.69 -8.32 -4.40
C THR A 349 -13.90 -8.08 -5.31
N SER A 350 -15.00 -8.82 -5.10
CA SER A 350 -16.25 -8.63 -5.85
C SER A 350 -16.88 -7.27 -5.57
N HIS A 351 -16.98 -6.86 -4.30
CA HIS A 351 -17.49 -5.53 -3.92
C HIS A 351 -16.66 -4.39 -4.52
N ARG A 352 -15.31 -4.53 -4.51
CA ARG A 352 -14.41 -3.57 -5.15
C ARG A 352 -14.66 -3.48 -6.64
N TYR A 353 -14.74 -4.60 -7.34
CA TYR A 353 -15.04 -4.63 -8.77
C TYR A 353 -16.37 -3.98 -9.09
N VAL A 354 -17.44 -4.36 -8.39
CA VAL A 354 -18.77 -3.79 -8.57
C VAL A 354 -18.77 -2.28 -8.40
N SER A 355 -18.01 -1.76 -7.42
CA SER A 355 -17.90 -0.31 -7.22
C SER A 355 -17.25 0.41 -8.40
N LEU A 356 -16.16 -0.15 -8.94
CA LEU A 356 -15.46 0.41 -10.11
C LEU A 356 -16.31 0.29 -11.36
N LYS A 357 -16.98 -0.85 -11.55
CA LYS A 357 -17.87 -1.08 -12.70
C LYS A 357 -19.09 -0.16 -12.65
N ALA A 358 -19.69 0.03 -11.49
CA ALA A 358 -20.77 1.01 -11.32
C ALA A 358 -20.31 2.42 -11.70
N ALA A 359 -19.13 2.84 -11.23
CA ALA A 359 -18.55 4.13 -11.56
C ALA A 359 -18.29 4.30 -13.07
N GLU A 360 -17.79 3.25 -13.75
CA GLU A 360 -17.63 3.20 -15.21
C GLU A 360 -18.97 3.36 -15.93
N VAL A 361 -20.00 2.61 -15.51
CA VAL A 361 -21.33 2.63 -16.10
C VAL A 361 -21.98 4.01 -15.97
N LEU A 362 -21.89 4.62 -14.79
CA LEU A 362 -22.43 5.95 -14.52
C LEU A 362 -21.58 7.07 -15.13
N LYS A 363 -20.36 6.76 -15.62
CA LYS A 363 -19.36 7.74 -16.07
C LYS A 363 -19.11 8.83 -15.03
N ARG A 364 -19.16 8.43 -13.76
CA ARG A 364 -18.89 9.28 -12.59
C ARG A 364 -17.65 8.76 -11.87
N PRO A 365 -16.90 9.62 -11.18
CA PRO A 365 -15.74 9.20 -10.40
C PRO A 365 -16.21 8.36 -9.22
N LEU A 366 -15.51 7.26 -8.94
CA LEU A 366 -15.82 6.41 -7.78
C LEU A 366 -15.80 7.21 -6.46
N GLY A 367 -14.92 8.21 -6.38
CA GLY A 367 -14.82 9.11 -5.24
C GLY A 367 -15.98 10.10 -5.09
N GLU A 368 -17.03 10.03 -5.92
CA GLU A 368 -18.25 10.86 -5.81
C GLU A 368 -19.51 9.99 -5.66
N LEU A 369 -19.36 8.68 -5.45
CA LEU A 369 -20.46 7.73 -5.44
C LEU A 369 -20.65 7.07 -4.08
N GLU A 370 -21.92 7.00 -3.67
CA GLU A 370 -22.40 6.18 -2.57
C GLU A 370 -23.06 4.91 -3.15
N ILE A 371 -22.46 3.75 -2.93
CA ILE A 371 -22.84 2.49 -3.58
C ILE A 371 -23.18 1.45 -2.52
N ILE A 372 -24.35 0.82 -2.65
CA ILE A 372 -24.65 -0.44 -1.97
C ILE A 372 -24.43 -1.58 -2.97
N SER A 373 -23.43 -2.42 -2.70
CA SER A 373 -23.15 -3.62 -3.48
C SER A 373 -23.76 -4.84 -2.79
N CYS A 374 -24.62 -5.57 -3.49
CA CYS A 374 -25.29 -6.80 -3.05
C CYS A 374 -24.68 -7.99 -3.81
N HIS A 375 -23.68 -8.65 -3.22
CA HIS A 375 -23.15 -9.90 -3.74
C HIS A 375 -23.99 -11.05 -3.18
N LEU A 376 -24.82 -11.67 -4.01
CA LEU A 376 -25.75 -12.71 -3.62
C LEU A 376 -25.44 -13.99 -4.43
N GLY A 377 -24.82 -14.98 -3.79
CA GLY A 377 -24.47 -16.26 -4.41
C GLY A 377 -24.46 -17.39 -3.38
N ILE A 378 -23.54 -18.35 -3.54
CA ILE A 378 -23.31 -19.45 -2.57
C ILE A 378 -22.99 -18.93 -1.16
N GLY A 379 -22.35 -17.76 -1.09
CA GLY A 379 -22.32 -16.88 0.06
C GLY A 379 -22.97 -15.55 -0.31
N ALA A 380 -23.57 -14.86 0.65
CA ALA A 380 -24.25 -13.60 0.39
C ALA A 380 -23.77 -12.50 1.35
N SER A 381 -23.36 -11.36 0.80
CA SER A 381 -22.99 -10.17 1.58
C SER A 381 -23.46 -8.88 0.89
N LEU A 382 -23.77 -7.89 1.72
CA LEU A 382 -23.90 -6.51 1.28
C LEU A 382 -22.71 -5.71 1.78
N CYS A 383 -22.28 -4.71 0.99
CA CYS A 383 -21.27 -3.74 1.37
C CYS A 383 -21.75 -2.32 1.09
N ALA A 384 -21.58 -1.43 2.07
CA ALA A 384 -21.74 0.01 1.94
C ALA A 384 -20.40 0.61 1.50
N ILE A 385 -20.37 1.23 0.34
CA ILE A 385 -19.17 1.78 -0.28
C ILE A 385 -19.37 3.29 -0.45
N ASP A 386 -18.63 4.05 0.34
CA ASP A 386 -18.71 5.50 0.41
C ASP A 386 -17.45 6.11 -0.21
N HIS A 387 -17.60 6.81 -1.33
CA HIS A 387 -16.50 7.46 -2.06
C HIS A 387 -15.33 6.50 -2.36
N GLY A 388 -15.66 5.26 -2.75
CA GLY A 388 -14.69 4.21 -3.09
C GLY A 388 -14.10 3.43 -1.90
N ARG A 389 -14.59 3.67 -0.69
CA ARG A 389 -14.14 2.99 0.53
C ARG A 389 -15.26 2.12 1.10
N SER A 390 -14.94 0.90 1.50
CA SER A 390 -15.86 0.09 2.28
C SER A 390 -16.04 0.70 3.67
N VAL A 391 -17.24 1.17 4.00
CA VAL A 391 -17.56 1.74 5.31
C VAL A 391 -18.39 0.80 6.19
N ASP A 392 -19.07 -0.18 5.59
CA ASP A 392 -19.74 -1.27 6.32
C ASP A 392 -19.90 -2.52 5.43
N THR A 393 -20.06 -3.69 6.04
CA THR A 393 -20.26 -4.98 5.34
C THR A 393 -20.96 -6.00 6.22
N THR A 394 -21.86 -6.81 5.65
CA THR A 394 -22.77 -7.63 6.47
C THR A 394 -22.04 -8.78 7.13
N MET A 395 -21.04 -9.35 6.46
CA MET A 395 -20.24 -10.42 7.02
C MET A 395 -19.31 -9.92 8.11
N GLY A 396 -19.06 -10.79 9.07
CA GLY A 396 -18.47 -10.47 10.36
C GLY A 396 -16.99 -10.78 10.45
N MET A 397 -16.59 -11.34 11.59
CA MET A 397 -15.30 -12.03 11.75
C MET A 397 -15.21 -13.25 10.83
N THR A 398 -16.35 -13.89 10.55
CA THR A 398 -16.45 -15.05 9.67
C THR A 398 -17.48 -14.80 8.56
N PRO A 399 -17.45 -15.60 7.48
CA PRO A 399 -18.42 -15.52 6.39
C PRO A 399 -19.85 -15.95 6.76
N THR A 400 -20.12 -16.30 8.02
CA THR A 400 -21.42 -16.81 8.49
C THR A 400 -22.35 -15.68 8.95
N ASP A 401 -21.80 -14.58 9.46
CA ASP A 401 -22.59 -13.44 9.97
C ASP A 401 -23.25 -12.66 8.82
N GLY A 402 -24.32 -11.91 9.14
CA GLY A 402 -25.03 -11.06 8.20
C GLY A 402 -26.32 -11.67 7.65
N LEU A 403 -26.37 -11.88 6.34
CA LEU A 403 -27.56 -12.33 5.63
C LEU A 403 -27.84 -13.81 5.86
N ILE A 404 -29.11 -14.20 5.75
CA ILE A 404 -29.46 -15.60 5.45
C ILE A 404 -28.78 -15.98 4.14
N MET A 405 -28.16 -17.15 4.05
CA MET A 405 -27.47 -17.62 2.83
C MET A 405 -28.06 -18.96 2.39
N PRO A 406 -27.61 -19.53 1.25
CA PRO A 406 -28.02 -20.88 0.80
C PRO A 406 -28.01 -21.96 1.88
N SER A 407 -26.90 -22.08 2.63
CA SER A 407 -26.73 -23.09 3.70
C SER A 407 -26.33 -22.50 5.06
N ARG A 408 -25.99 -21.20 5.12
CA ARG A 408 -25.54 -20.53 6.34
C ARG A 408 -26.68 -19.78 7.03
N SER A 409 -26.66 -19.75 8.37
CA SER A 409 -27.71 -19.13 9.17
C SER A 409 -27.85 -17.62 8.98
N GLY A 410 -26.75 -16.93 8.68
CA GLY A 410 -26.69 -15.48 8.85
C GLY A 410 -26.58 -15.10 10.33
N SER A 411 -26.83 -13.82 10.62
CA SER A 411 -26.85 -13.33 12.00
C SER A 411 -27.94 -14.01 12.83
N ILE A 412 -27.55 -14.52 13.99
CA ILE A 412 -28.41 -15.11 15.01
C ILE A 412 -28.10 -14.49 16.37
N ASP A 413 -29.05 -14.56 17.29
CA ASP A 413 -28.81 -14.15 18.68
C ASP A 413 -27.76 -15.08 19.31
N PRO A 414 -26.65 -14.56 19.88
CA PRO A 414 -25.65 -15.37 20.56
C PRO A 414 -26.22 -16.28 21.66
N ALA A 415 -27.31 -15.89 22.33
CA ALA A 415 -27.97 -16.70 23.34
C ALA A 415 -28.61 -17.97 22.77
N VAL A 416 -28.96 -18.00 21.48
CA VAL A 416 -29.45 -19.21 20.81
C VAL A 416 -28.34 -20.27 20.77
N MET A 417 -27.09 -19.86 20.54
CA MET A 417 -25.96 -20.79 20.52
C MET A 417 -25.74 -21.42 21.89
N ILE A 418 -25.77 -20.60 22.95
CA ILE A 418 -25.68 -21.08 24.34
C ILE A 418 -26.82 -22.05 24.65
N HIS A 419 -28.05 -21.69 24.26
CA HIS A 419 -29.23 -22.52 24.49
C HIS A 419 -29.12 -23.90 23.81
N LEU A 420 -28.62 -23.96 22.57
CA LEU A 420 -28.39 -25.22 21.86
C LEU A 420 -27.31 -26.08 22.52
N MET A 421 -26.23 -25.49 23.03
CA MET A 421 -25.21 -26.23 23.79
C MET A 421 -25.80 -26.81 25.08
N GLU A 422 -26.53 -26.00 25.84
CA GLU A 422 -27.00 -26.40 27.17
C GLU A 422 -28.17 -27.37 27.13
N ASN A 423 -29.13 -27.17 26.21
CA ASN A 423 -30.40 -27.90 26.20
C ASN A 423 -30.47 -28.97 25.11
N HIS A 424 -29.70 -28.82 24.03
CA HIS A 424 -29.60 -29.82 22.96
C HIS A 424 -28.26 -30.56 22.96
N HIS A 425 -27.38 -30.25 23.93
CA HIS A 425 -26.08 -30.90 24.14
C HIS A 425 -25.18 -30.91 22.89
N MET A 426 -25.36 -29.92 22.01
CA MET A 426 -24.55 -29.80 20.81
C MET A 426 -23.14 -29.35 21.17
N SER A 427 -22.15 -30.06 20.65
CA SER A 427 -20.75 -29.68 20.69
C SER A 427 -20.46 -28.45 19.81
N PRO A 428 -19.32 -27.76 20.03
CA PRO A 428 -18.90 -26.67 19.15
C PRO A 428 -18.81 -27.07 17.68
N ASP A 429 -18.39 -28.30 17.39
CA ASP A 429 -18.27 -28.80 16.01
C ASP A 429 -19.64 -29.04 15.37
N GLU A 430 -20.59 -29.64 16.10
CA GLU A 430 -21.96 -29.82 15.65
C GLU A 430 -22.65 -28.47 15.41
N LEU A 431 -22.42 -27.48 16.28
CA LEU A 431 -22.93 -26.12 16.09
C LEU A 431 -22.30 -25.44 14.88
N SER A 432 -21.00 -25.59 14.69
CA SER A 432 -20.30 -25.06 13.52
C SER A 432 -20.86 -25.66 12.23
N HIS A 433 -21.12 -26.97 12.22
CA HIS A 433 -21.75 -27.65 11.09
C HIS A 433 -23.18 -27.13 10.84
N LEU A 434 -23.99 -27.01 11.90
CA LEU A 434 -25.36 -26.54 11.84
C LEU A 434 -25.45 -25.15 11.18
N ILE A 435 -24.66 -24.18 11.67
CA ILE A 435 -24.75 -22.79 11.20
C ILE A 435 -24.12 -22.56 9.82
N ASN A 436 -23.22 -23.44 9.37
CA ASN A 436 -22.53 -23.29 8.09
C ASN A 436 -23.11 -24.14 6.94
N THR A 437 -23.77 -25.27 7.26
CA THR A 437 -24.11 -26.29 6.25
C THR A 437 -25.59 -26.72 6.27
N GLU A 438 -26.27 -26.60 7.40
CA GLU A 438 -27.64 -27.11 7.58
C GLU A 438 -28.68 -26.00 7.84
N SER A 439 -28.26 -24.74 7.82
CA SER A 439 -29.10 -23.57 8.10
C SER A 439 -29.51 -22.85 6.81
N GLY A 440 -29.90 -21.57 6.93
CA GLY A 440 -30.15 -20.72 5.78
C GLY A 440 -31.41 -21.08 5.00
N LEU A 441 -31.38 -20.86 3.69
CA LEU A 441 -32.44 -21.23 2.76
C LEU A 441 -32.75 -22.73 2.83
N LYS A 442 -31.71 -23.57 2.88
CA LYS A 442 -31.83 -25.03 3.04
C LYS A 442 -32.54 -25.40 4.34
N GLY A 443 -32.10 -24.86 5.48
CA GLY A 443 -32.70 -25.16 6.78
C GLY A 443 -34.15 -24.71 6.88
N ILE A 444 -34.49 -23.49 6.41
CA ILE A 444 -35.85 -22.95 6.48
C ILE A 444 -36.78 -23.68 5.51
N SER A 445 -36.36 -23.89 4.26
CA SER A 445 -37.19 -24.54 3.24
C SER A 445 -37.36 -26.04 3.50
N GLY A 446 -36.29 -26.70 3.95
CA GLY A 446 -36.19 -28.16 4.03
C GLY A 446 -36.07 -28.83 2.65
N ILE A 447 -35.70 -28.07 1.60
CA ILE A 447 -35.62 -28.55 0.22
C ILE A 447 -34.16 -28.56 -0.24
N SER A 448 -33.60 -27.38 -0.46
CA SER A 448 -32.33 -27.20 -1.16
C SER A 448 -31.67 -25.90 -0.72
N SER A 449 -30.38 -25.76 -1.01
CA SER A 449 -29.65 -24.51 -0.92
C SER A 449 -29.79 -23.64 -2.18
N ASP A 450 -30.27 -24.21 -3.29
CA ASP A 450 -30.48 -23.50 -4.55
C ASP A 450 -31.71 -22.59 -4.49
N ILE A 451 -31.53 -21.30 -4.80
CA ILE A 451 -32.61 -20.32 -4.78
C ILE A 451 -33.65 -20.61 -5.87
N HIS A 452 -33.27 -21.13 -7.03
CA HIS A 452 -34.16 -21.37 -8.15
C HIS A 452 -35.09 -22.55 -7.88
N GLU A 453 -34.59 -23.60 -7.22
CA GLU A 453 -35.42 -24.70 -6.75
C GLU A 453 -36.42 -24.22 -5.69
N ILE A 454 -36.00 -23.32 -4.79
CA ILE A 454 -36.88 -22.70 -3.79
C ILE A 454 -37.94 -21.83 -4.44
N GLU A 455 -37.58 -21.03 -5.45
CA GLU A 455 -38.52 -20.18 -6.20
C GLU A 455 -39.57 -21.00 -6.96
N ALA A 456 -39.14 -22.09 -7.60
CA ALA A 456 -40.03 -23.03 -8.27
C ALA A 456 -41.01 -23.66 -7.27
N ALA A 457 -40.51 -24.23 -6.17
CA ALA A 457 -41.34 -24.80 -5.12
C ALA A 457 -42.29 -23.78 -4.48
N ALA A 458 -41.84 -22.54 -4.26
CA ALA A 458 -42.68 -21.46 -3.74
C ALA A 458 -43.81 -21.10 -4.71
N SER A 459 -43.54 -21.10 -6.02
CA SER A 459 -44.53 -20.85 -7.07
C SER A 459 -45.58 -21.96 -7.18
N GLU A 460 -45.20 -23.20 -6.84
CA GLU A 460 -46.10 -24.34 -6.71
C GLU A 460 -46.90 -24.36 -5.39
N GLY A 461 -46.69 -23.37 -4.51
CA GLY A 461 -47.42 -23.21 -3.26
C GLY A 461 -46.77 -23.86 -2.03
N HIS A 462 -45.50 -24.30 -2.12
CA HIS A 462 -44.80 -24.86 -0.96
C HIS A 462 -44.54 -23.80 0.11
N HIS A 463 -45.24 -23.92 1.24
CA HIS A 463 -45.27 -22.88 2.27
C HIS A 463 -43.89 -22.52 2.83
N ARG A 464 -43.06 -23.52 3.16
CA ARG A 464 -41.71 -23.29 3.72
C ARG A 464 -40.74 -22.70 2.69
N ALA A 465 -40.92 -23.00 1.40
CA ALA A 465 -40.10 -22.43 0.34
C ALA A 465 -40.40 -20.93 0.18
N LEU A 466 -41.69 -20.58 0.15
CA LEU A 466 -42.12 -19.18 0.16
C LEU A 466 -41.63 -18.42 1.40
N LEU A 467 -41.65 -19.06 2.57
CA LEU A 467 -41.13 -18.46 3.81
C LEU A 467 -39.62 -18.23 3.73
N ALA A 468 -38.84 -19.23 3.28
CA ALA A 468 -37.38 -19.13 3.13
C ALA A 468 -37.01 -17.98 2.18
N HIS A 469 -37.63 -17.94 1.00
CA HIS A 469 -37.41 -16.89 0.01
C HIS A 469 -37.74 -15.50 0.56
N LYS A 470 -38.90 -15.34 1.22
CA LYS A 470 -39.30 -14.06 1.85
C LYS A 470 -38.35 -13.65 2.98
N ALA A 471 -37.90 -14.59 3.81
CA ALA A 471 -36.98 -14.31 4.90
C ALA A 471 -35.62 -13.82 4.38
N PHE A 472 -35.10 -14.45 3.33
CA PHE A 472 -33.88 -14.03 2.64
C PHE A 472 -34.02 -12.61 2.07
N CYS A 473 -35.03 -12.37 1.24
CA CYS A 473 -35.25 -11.05 0.63
C CYS A 473 -35.52 -9.95 1.67
N TYR A 474 -36.20 -10.29 2.77
CA TYR A 474 -36.41 -9.37 3.88
C TYR A 474 -35.09 -8.94 4.53
N GLN A 475 -34.15 -9.87 4.75
CA GLN A 475 -32.83 -9.53 5.30
C GLN A 475 -32.01 -8.68 4.32
N VAL A 476 -32.05 -8.99 3.02
CA VAL A 476 -31.41 -8.15 1.99
C VAL A 476 -31.97 -6.73 2.05
N ARG A 477 -33.29 -6.58 1.95
CA ARG A 477 -33.98 -5.28 2.00
C ARG A 477 -33.68 -4.49 3.27
N LYS A 478 -33.71 -5.15 4.43
CA LYS A 478 -33.42 -4.52 5.73
C LYS A 478 -31.99 -3.98 5.77
N ASN A 479 -31.02 -4.72 5.25
CA ASN A 479 -29.62 -4.30 5.22
C ASN A 479 -29.37 -3.19 4.18
N ILE A 480 -30.08 -3.19 3.04
CA ILE A 480 -30.07 -2.04 2.12
C ILE A 480 -30.48 -0.76 2.89
N GLY A 481 -31.62 -0.80 3.59
CA GLY A 481 -32.07 0.35 4.37
C GLY A 481 -31.10 0.77 5.48
N ALA A 482 -30.45 -0.20 6.14
CA ALA A 482 -29.43 0.08 7.15
C ALA A 482 -28.21 0.80 6.56
N TYR A 483 -27.77 0.42 5.36
CA TYR A 483 -26.62 1.03 4.70
C TYR A 483 -26.91 2.37 4.05
N VAL A 484 -28.14 2.59 3.57
CA VAL A 484 -28.60 3.94 3.22
C VAL A 484 -28.50 4.85 4.45
N ALA A 485 -28.93 4.36 5.63
CA ALA A 485 -28.80 5.13 6.87
C ALA A 485 -27.35 5.33 7.32
N ALA A 486 -26.47 4.36 7.09
CA ALA A 486 -25.05 4.43 7.46
C ALA A 486 -24.28 5.47 6.62
N MET A 487 -24.59 5.60 5.33
CA MET A 487 -23.95 6.57 4.42
C MET A 487 -24.68 7.92 4.40
N GLY A 488 -25.96 7.97 4.75
CA GLY A 488 -26.78 9.18 4.67
C GLY A 488 -27.38 9.42 3.27
N GLY A 489 -27.18 8.49 2.35
CA GLY A 489 -27.59 8.57 0.95
C GLY A 489 -27.24 7.30 0.19
N ILE A 490 -27.60 7.28 -1.09
CA ILE A 490 -27.22 6.22 -2.05
C ILE A 490 -27.38 6.77 -3.48
N ASP A 491 -26.36 6.58 -4.31
CA ASP A 491 -26.42 6.82 -5.76
C ASP A 491 -26.74 5.54 -6.54
N VAL A 492 -26.16 4.40 -6.10
CA VAL A 492 -26.23 3.12 -6.83
C VAL A 492 -26.57 1.96 -5.90
N LEU A 493 -27.53 1.14 -6.33
CA LEU A 493 -27.78 -0.19 -5.78
C LEU A 493 -27.37 -1.23 -6.83
N ALA A 494 -26.31 -1.99 -6.57
CA ALA A 494 -25.79 -2.97 -7.52
C ALA A 494 -26.01 -4.40 -7.02
N PHE A 495 -26.58 -5.26 -7.85
CA PHE A 495 -26.71 -6.70 -7.63
C PHE A 495 -25.65 -7.45 -8.44
N THR A 496 -25.01 -8.43 -7.82
CA THR A 496 -24.02 -9.30 -8.44
C THR A 496 -24.01 -10.67 -7.76
N GLY A 497 -23.24 -11.62 -8.29
CA GLY A 497 -23.22 -12.99 -7.83
C GLY A 497 -24.40 -13.76 -8.39
N ASP A 498 -24.28 -15.08 -8.46
CA ASP A 498 -25.23 -15.96 -9.17
C ASP A 498 -26.70 -15.61 -8.90
N ILE A 499 -27.13 -15.58 -7.63
CA ILE A 499 -28.51 -15.22 -7.24
C ILE A 499 -28.84 -13.77 -7.63
N GLY A 500 -27.92 -12.83 -7.42
CA GLY A 500 -28.12 -11.41 -7.73
C GLY A 500 -28.26 -11.16 -9.23
N GLU A 501 -27.63 -11.97 -10.07
CA GLU A 501 -27.64 -11.89 -11.52
C GLU A 501 -28.85 -12.58 -12.14
N THR A 502 -29.20 -13.76 -11.64
CA THR A 502 -30.19 -14.64 -12.28
C THR A 502 -31.60 -14.49 -11.69
N SER A 503 -31.75 -14.18 -10.40
CA SER A 503 -33.07 -14.08 -9.77
C SER A 503 -33.66 -12.67 -9.86
N ALA A 504 -34.56 -12.48 -10.84
CA ALA A 504 -35.39 -11.29 -10.92
C ALA A 504 -36.30 -11.13 -9.69
N THR A 505 -36.79 -12.23 -9.12
CA THR A 505 -37.71 -12.20 -7.98
C THR A 505 -37.01 -11.72 -6.70
N VAL A 506 -35.79 -12.17 -6.44
CA VAL A 506 -34.98 -11.68 -5.31
C VAL A 506 -34.74 -10.18 -5.44
N ARG A 507 -34.34 -9.69 -6.62
CA ARG A 507 -34.14 -8.25 -6.85
C ARG A 507 -35.42 -7.44 -6.63
N SER A 508 -36.56 -7.92 -7.14
CA SER A 508 -37.87 -7.28 -6.93
C SER A 508 -38.24 -7.20 -5.45
N LEU A 509 -38.18 -8.33 -4.73
CA LEU A 509 -38.52 -8.38 -3.30
C LEU A 509 -37.52 -7.58 -2.44
N ALA A 510 -36.24 -7.56 -2.78
CA ALA A 510 -35.23 -6.76 -2.10
C ALA A 510 -35.50 -5.25 -2.24
N CYS A 511 -35.95 -4.79 -3.41
CA CYS A 511 -36.26 -3.38 -3.67
C CYS A 511 -37.65 -2.95 -3.19
N GLN A 512 -38.54 -3.91 -2.92
CA GLN A 512 -39.93 -3.62 -2.60
C GLN A 512 -40.08 -2.69 -1.38
N GLY A 513 -40.79 -1.57 -1.54
CA GLY A 513 -41.06 -0.63 -0.45
C GLY A 513 -39.93 0.38 -0.16
N LEU A 514 -38.82 0.33 -0.91
CA LEU A 514 -37.72 1.28 -0.77
C LEU A 514 -37.88 2.57 -1.60
N GLY A 515 -39.07 2.79 -2.20
CA GLY A 515 -39.33 3.96 -3.05
C GLY A 515 -39.18 5.32 -2.34
N TYR A 516 -39.45 5.40 -1.03
CA TYR A 516 -39.20 6.60 -0.22
C TYR A 516 -37.71 6.92 -0.04
N MET A 517 -36.83 5.95 -0.29
CA MET A 517 -35.38 6.12 -0.32
C MET A 517 -34.86 6.40 -1.74
N GLY A 518 -35.76 6.66 -2.71
CA GLY A 518 -35.38 6.91 -4.11
C GLY A 518 -35.06 5.66 -4.93
N ILE A 519 -35.23 4.46 -4.37
CA ILE A 519 -34.96 3.20 -5.07
C ILE A 519 -36.22 2.76 -5.81
N LYS A 520 -36.25 2.94 -7.13
CA LYS A 520 -37.38 2.57 -7.99
C LYS A 520 -36.95 1.57 -9.06
N LEU A 521 -37.36 0.32 -8.88
CA LEU A 521 -37.10 -0.77 -9.80
C LEU A 521 -38.07 -0.72 -10.99
N ASP A 522 -37.54 -0.87 -12.20
CA ASP A 522 -38.34 -1.16 -13.39
C ASP A 522 -38.58 -2.68 -13.45
N GLU A 523 -39.79 -3.07 -13.06
CA GLU A 523 -40.19 -4.47 -12.99
C GLU A 523 -40.20 -5.17 -14.36
N GLU A 524 -40.38 -4.45 -15.46
CA GLU A 524 -40.35 -5.03 -16.80
C GLU A 524 -38.90 -5.29 -17.24
N LYS A 525 -38.01 -4.29 -17.10
CA LYS A 525 -36.56 -4.46 -17.35
C LYS A 525 -35.98 -5.58 -16.48
N ASN A 526 -36.38 -5.65 -15.22
CA ASN A 526 -35.90 -6.65 -14.27
C ASN A 526 -36.32 -8.09 -14.64
N ARG A 527 -37.59 -8.31 -15.01
CA ARG A 527 -38.09 -9.65 -15.38
C ARG A 527 -37.56 -10.13 -16.72
N ASN A 528 -37.38 -9.22 -17.68
CA ASN A 528 -37.00 -9.56 -19.05
C ASN A 528 -35.49 -9.43 -19.31
N LEU A 529 -34.67 -9.43 -18.25
CA LEU A 529 -33.24 -9.16 -18.32
C LEU A 529 -32.47 -10.14 -19.23
N GLY A 530 -32.84 -11.42 -19.20
CA GLY A 530 -32.19 -12.48 -19.98
C GLY A 530 -30.69 -12.64 -19.66
N LYS A 531 -29.91 -13.13 -20.63
CA LYS A 531 -28.44 -13.11 -20.54
C LYS A 531 -27.95 -11.70 -20.81
N ILE A 532 -27.16 -11.17 -19.88
CA ILE A 532 -26.57 -9.83 -19.98
C ILE A 532 -25.11 -9.90 -20.40
N GLY A 533 -24.60 -8.79 -20.95
CA GLY A 533 -23.15 -8.57 -21.07
C GLY A 533 -22.55 -8.19 -19.72
N PRO A 534 -21.61 -7.25 -19.63
CA PRO A 534 -20.92 -6.94 -18.37
C PRO A 534 -21.82 -6.28 -17.30
N TYR A 535 -22.94 -5.66 -17.70
CA TYR A 535 -23.91 -5.06 -16.80
C TYR A 535 -25.27 -4.83 -17.48
N ALA A 536 -26.29 -4.51 -16.68
CA ALA A 536 -27.57 -3.98 -17.12
C ALA A 536 -28.16 -2.99 -16.09
N VAL A 537 -28.87 -1.96 -16.57
CA VAL A 537 -29.59 -1.00 -15.72
C VAL A 537 -31.06 -1.42 -15.63
N ILE A 538 -31.56 -1.61 -14.42
CA ILE A 538 -32.93 -2.08 -14.13
C ILE A 538 -33.75 -1.09 -13.29
N SER A 539 -33.27 0.14 -13.07
CA SER A 539 -34.06 1.22 -12.47
C SER A 539 -35.04 1.84 -13.48
N THR A 540 -36.11 2.46 -12.96
CA THR A 540 -36.96 3.35 -13.76
C THR A 540 -36.19 4.61 -14.14
N ASP A 541 -36.58 5.26 -15.24
CA ASP A 541 -35.88 6.45 -15.74
C ASP A 541 -36.00 7.66 -14.78
N ASP A 542 -37.02 7.66 -13.91
CA ASP A 542 -37.26 8.67 -12.87
C ASP A 542 -36.74 8.25 -11.47
N SER A 543 -35.96 7.17 -11.39
CA SER A 543 -35.33 6.71 -10.16
C SER A 543 -34.12 7.60 -9.83
N PRO A 544 -34.08 8.28 -8.66
CA PRO A 544 -32.88 8.98 -8.21
C PRO A 544 -31.68 8.05 -8.03
N VAL A 545 -31.94 6.79 -7.66
CA VAL A 545 -30.92 5.75 -7.47
C VAL A 545 -30.84 4.87 -8.71
N THR A 546 -29.66 4.68 -9.27
CA THR A 546 -29.46 3.75 -10.39
C THR A 546 -29.37 2.33 -9.85
N ILE A 547 -30.18 1.41 -10.39
CA ILE A 547 -30.14 -0.01 -9.98
C ILE A 547 -29.44 -0.80 -11.09
N LEU A 548 -28.34 -1.47 -10.73
CA LEU A 548 -27.50 -2.22 -11.67
C LEU A 548 -27.55 -3.73 -11.36
N VAL A 549 -27.45 -4.53 -12.41
CA VAL A 549 -27.03 -5.93 -12.34
C VAL A 549 -25.68 -6.01 -13.03
N ILE A 550 -24.66 -6.49 -12.34
CA ILE A 550 -23.28 -6.59 -12.84
C ILE A 550 -22.86 -8.06 -12.78
N THR A 551 -22.34 -8.57 -13.90
CA THR A 551 -21.85 -9.94 -13.98
C THR A 551 -20.59 -10.11 -13.16
N ASN A 552 -20.55 -11.13 -12.30
CA ASN A 552 -19.40 -11.45 -11.49
C ASN A 552 -18.58 -12.57 -12.14
N ASP A 553 -17.26 -12.40 -12.12
CA ASP A 553 -16.29 -13.41 -12.56
C ASP A 553 -15.14 -13.39 -11.55
N ASP A 554 -15.30 -14.10 -10.44
CA ASP A 554 -14.41 -14.02 -9.27
C ASP A 554 -12.95 -14.32 -9.66
N GLU A 555 -12.73 -15.32 -10.50
CA GLU A 555 -11.41 -15.70 -10.99
C GLU A 555 -10.78 -14.57 -11.83
N ARG A 556 -11.57 -13.87 -12.67
CA ARG A 556 -11.07 -12.74 -13.46
C ARG A 556 -10.68 -11.58 -12.58
N LEU A 557 -11.42 -11.35 -11.49
CA LEU A 557 -11.08 -10.32 -10.52
C LEU A 557 -9.79 -10.65 -9.76
N VAL A 558 -9.55 -11.93 -9.46
CA VAL A 558 -8.28 -12.39 -8.89
C VAL A 558 -7.13 -12.19 -9.88
N ALA A 559 -7.32 -12.51 -11.17
CA ALA A 559 -6.33 -12.24 -12.21
C ALA A 559 -6.03 -10.73 -12.35
N TRP A 560 -7.07 -9.90 -12.29
CA TRP A 560 -6.95 -8.45 -12.34
C TRP A 560 -6.16 -7.88 -11.15
N GLU A 561 -6.50 -8.30 -9.93
CA GLU A 561 -5.75 -7.95 -8.72
C GLU A 561 -4.29 -8.42 -8.77
N THR A 562 -4.04 -9.58 -9.40
CA THR A 562 -2.71 -10.17 -9.54
C THR A 562 -1.79 -9.28 -10.36
N LEU A 563 -2.23 -8.86 -11.55
CA LEU A 563 -1.45 -7.97 -12.42
C LEU A 563 -1.14 -6.64 -11.71
N ARG A 564 -2.15 -6.04 -11.07
CA ARG A 564 -1.98 -4.79 -10.31
C ARG A 564 -1.03 -4.92 -9.13
N ALA A 565 -1.10 -6.03 -8.40
CA ALA A 565 -0.21 -6.28 -7.26
C ALA A 565 1.24 -6.44 -7.72
N ILE A 566 1.48 -7.09 -8.87
CA ILE A 566 2.81 -7.24 -9.46
C ILE A 566 3.36 -5.89 -9.89
N GLU A 567 2.60 -5.08 -10.64
CA GLU A 567 3.01 -3.73 -11.05
C GLU A 567 3.34 -2.86 -9.82
N ARG A 568 2.46 -2.85 -8.82
CA ARG A 568 2.69 -2.11 -7.56
C ARG A 568 3.93 -2.62 -6.83
N ASN A 569 4.15 -3.92 -6.79
CA ASN A 569 5.31 -4.50 -6.15
C ASN A 569 6.61 -4.16 -6.90
N GLN A 570 6.60 -4.14 -8.23
CA GLN A 570 7.74 -3.68 -9.03
C GLN A 570 8.06 -2.21 -8.75
N LEU A 571 7.05 -1.34 -8.68
CA LEU A 571 7.23 0.07 -8.28
C LEU A 571 7.77 0.18 -6.84
N THR A 572 7.26 -0.65 -5.92
CA THR A 572 7.71 -0.66 -4.53
C THR A 572 9.14 -1.17 -4.40
N LEU A 573 9.53 -2.23 -5.11
CA LEU A 573 10.89 -2.76 -5.12
C LEU A 573 11.86 -1.78 -5.78
N ALA A 574 11.45 -1.14 -6.87
CA ALA A 574 12.21 -0.05 -7.48
C ALA A 574 12.38 1.13 -6.50
N ALA A 575 11.40 1.39 -5.63
CA ALA A 575 11.47 2.40 -4.58
C ALA A 575 12.21 1.94 -3.30
N LYS A 576 12.28 0.62 -3.04
CA LYS A 576 12.92 0.01 -1.86
C LYS A 576 14.39 -0.32 -2.04
N GLY A 577 14.91 -0.29 -3.27
CA GLY A 577 16.34 -0.45 -3.56
C GLY A 577 17.27 0.53 -2.82
N GLU A 578 16.73 1.48 -2.05
CA GLU A 578 17.45 2.44 -1.22
C GLU A 578 17.25 2.29 0.32
N GLU A 579 16.41 1.36 0.81
CA GLU A 579 16.07 1.27 2.26
C GLU A 579 17.20 0.72 3.15
N ASP A 580 18.16 -0.04 2.62
CA ASP A 580 19.31 -0.57 3.40
C ASP A 580 20.60 0.22 3.17
N ALA A 581 20.56 1.53 3.35
CA ALA A 581 21.79 2.33 3.32
C ALA A 581 22.59 2.13 4.64
N PRO A 582 23.82 1.60 4.59
CA PRO A 582 24.60 1.37 5.82
C PRO A 582 25.05 2.70 6.43
N ILE A 583 24.97 2.80 7.75
CA ILE A 583 25.47 3.91 8.56
C ILE A 583 26.78 3.47 9.22
N PRO A 584 27.93 4.12 8.92
CA PRO A 584 29.19 3.82 9.60
C PRO A 584 29.09 4.09 11.11
N ILE A 585 29.63 3.19 11.92
CA ILE A 585 29.68 3.32 13.38
C ILE A 585 31.06 3.83 13.80
N GLU A 586 31.09 4.86 14.64
CA GLU A 586 32.30 5.45 15.20
C GLU A 586 32.25 5.49 16.72
N ILE A 587 33.30 4.97 17.35
CA ILE A 587 33.44 5.00 18.81
C ILE A 587 34.13 6.30 19.21
N SER A 588 33.44 7.08 20.03
CA SER A 588 33.95 8.33 20.56
C SER A 588 34.65 8.07 21.90
N ALA A 589 35.95 8.30 21.93
CA ALA A 589 36.72 8.29 23.17
C ALA A 589 36.41 9.56 24.00
N HIS A 590 36.68 9.49 25.31
CA HIS A 590 36.65 10.68 26.16
C HIS A 590 37.56 11.77 25.58
N HIS A 591 37.10 13.02 25.65
CA HIS A 591 37.84 14.14 25.10
C HIS A 591 37.36 15.46 25.69
N VAL A 592 38.11 16.53 25.39
CA VAL A 592 37.81 17.88 25.84
C VAL A 592 37.74 18.83 24.66
N HIS A 593 36.70 19.63 24.60
CA HIS A 593 36.66 20.83 23.79
C HIS A 593 36.95 22.04 24.68
N LEU A 594 37.94 22.87 24.31
CA LEU A 594 38.36 24.00 25.12
C LEU A 594 37.86 25.33 24.56
N SER A 595 37.55 26.27 25.45
CA SER A 595 37.47 27.69 25.13
C SER A 595 38.87 28.28 24.94
N GLN A 596 38.99 29.32 24.12
CA GLN A 596 40.29 29.98 23.93
C GLN A 596 40.88 30.49 25.26
N ALA A 597 40.04 30.98 26.17
CA ALA A 597 40.48 31.42 27.50
C ALA A 597 41.07 30.28 28.34
N ASP A 598 40.54 29.06 28.20
CA ASP A 598 41.07 27.90 28.91
C ASP A 598 42.30 27.30 28.21
N VAL A 599 42.40 27.39 26.89
CA VAL A 599 43.63 27.06 26.15
C VAL A 599 44.80 27.89 26.70
N GLU A 600 44.60 29.19 26.89
CA GLU A 600 45.65 30.07 27.39
C GLU A 600 46.05 29.79 28.84
N LYS A 601 45.10 29.42 29.70
CA LYS A 601 45.39 29.02 31.09
C LYS A 601 46.15 27.69 31.18
N LEU A 602 45.83 26.76 30.30
CA LEU A 602 46.34 25.38 30.35
C LEU A 602 47.69 25.22 29.63
N PHE A 603 47.91 26.00 28.56
CA PHE A 603 49.08 25.86 27.67
C PHE A 603 49.93 27.13 27.54
N GLY A 604 49.45 28.29 27.99
CA GLY A 604 50.20 29.54 28.05
C GLY A 604 49.53 30.71 27.30
N PRO A 605 49.83 31.97 27.67
CA PRO A 605 49.22 33.14 27.04
C PRO A 605 49.42 33.17 25.52
N GLY A 606 48.34 33.38 24.76
CA GLY A 606 48.35 33.42 23.31
C GLY A 606 48.47 32.07 22.60
N HIS A 607 48.47 30.95 23.32
CA HIS A 607 48.59 29.61 22.73
C HIS A 607 47.39 29.30 21.81
N GLN A 608 47.68 28.66 20.67
CA GLN A 608 46.69 28.17 19.72
C GLN A 608 46.77 26.64 19.68
N LEU A 609 45.62 25.96 19.62
CA LEU A 609 45.58 24.51 19.54
C LEU A 609 46.31 24.01 18.30
N THR A 610 47.12 22.97 18.47
CA THR A 610 47.95 22.41 17.41
C THR A 610 47.26 21.21 16.78
N PRO A 611 46.79 21.28 15.52
CA PRO A 611 46.16 20.14 14.85
C PRO A 611 47.15 18.99 14.68
N GLU A 612 46.77 17.76 15.08
CA GLU A 612 47.59 16.55 14.94
C GLU A 612 46.96 15.57 13.93
N HIS A 613 45.66 15.28 14.06
CA HIS A 613 44.92 14.40 13.17
C HIS A 613 43.52 14.94 12.87
N GLU A 614 43.09 14.89 11.62
CA GLU A 614 41.70 15.20 11.26
C GLU A 614 40.75 14.13 11.82
N LEU A 615 39.57 14.57 12.26
CA LEU A 615 38.49 13.68 12.66
C LEU A 615 37.58 13.39 11.46
N SER A 616 36.68 12.43 11.62
CA SER A 616 35.70 12.05 10.60
C SER A 616 34.77 13.19 10.21
N GLN A 617 34.41 14.05 11.17
CA GLN A 617 33.57 15.21 10.96
C GLN A 617 34.39 16.38 10.37
N PRO A 618 33.99 16.93 9.20
CA PRO A 618 34.71 18.00 8.53
C PRO A 618 34.99 19.20 9.44
N GLY A 619 36.24 19.69 9.41
CA GLY A 619 36.67 20.86 10.18
C GLY A 619 36.96 20.61 11.65
N GLN A 620 36.84 19.37 12.14
CA GLN A 620 37.26 18.98 13.50
C GLN A 620 38.57 18.20 13.46
N PHE A 621 39.41 18.39 14.47
CA PHE A 621 40.73 17.75 14.56
C PHE A 621 41.09 17.40 16.00
N ALA A 622 41.76 16.26 16.19
CA ALA A 622 42.44 15.96 17.42
C ALA A 622 43.71 16.80 17.51
N CYS A 623 43.94 17.41 18.66
CA CYS A 623 45.07 18.29 18.90
C CYS A 623 46.23 17.55 19.57
N ALA A 624 47.47 18.02 19.39
CA ALA A 624 48.64 17.49 20.09
C ALA A 624 48.50 17.64 21.62
N GLU A 625 47.76 18.66 22.04
CA GLU A 625 47.44 18.98 23.41
C GLU A 625 46.61 17.88 24.09
N LYS A 626 46.99 17.61 25.35
CA LYS A 626 46.27 16.74 26.26
C LYS A 626 46.17 17.40 27.62
N VAL A 627 45.08 17.12 28.33
CA VAL A 627 44.84 17.63 29.68
C VAL A 627 44.62 16.48 30.66
N HIS A 628 44.78 16.74 31.94
CA HIS A 628 44.32 15.85 32.99
C HIS A 628 42.98 16.35 33.51
N LEU A 629 42.03 15.43 33.64
CA LEU A 629 40.75 15.68 34.30
C LEU A 629 40.90 15.33 35.78
N VAL A 630 40.66 16.27 36.68
CA VAL A 630 40.77 16.09 38.13
C VAL A 630 39.43 16.38 38.78
N GLY A 631 38.83 15.34 39.35
CA GLY A 631 37.59 15.45 40.12
C GLY A 631 37.79 15.10 41.60
N PRO A 632 36.72 15.17 42.40
CA PRO A 632 36.78 14.99 43.86
C PRO A 632 37.38 13.66 44.34
N LYS A 633 37.25 12.58 43.57
CA LYS A 633 37.73 11.24 43.96
C LYS A 633 39.03 10.82 43.28
N GLY A 634 39.43 11.47 42.19
CA GLY A 634 40.55 10.99 41.39
C GLY A 634 40.74 11.73 40.08
N ARG A 635 41.60 11.16 39.23
CA ARG A 635 42.06 11.79 37.98
C ARG A 635 41.99 10.87 36.77
N ILE A 636 41.75 11.45 35.60
CA ILE A 636 41.94 10.81 34.29
C ILE A 636 43.09 11.55 33.60
N ALA A 637 44.17 10.83 33.31
CA ALA A 637 45.36 11.41 32.71
C ALA A 637 45.26 11.41 31.18
N ASN A 638 45.94 12.37 30.55
CA ASN A 638 46.17 12.45 29.11
C ASN A 638 44.91 12.43 28.23
N VAL A 639 43.84 13.09 28.68
CA VAL A 639 42.61 13.23 27.89
C VAL A 639 42.87 14.17 26.71
N ARG A 640 42.47 13.73 25.51
CA ARG A 640 42.74 14.42 24.26
C ARG A 640 41.91 15.70 24.14
N VAL A 641 42.53 16.77 23.66
CA VAL A 641 41.83 18.00 23.27
C VAL A 641 41.40 17.91 21.81
N LEU A 642 40.16 18.31 21.50
CA LEU A 642 39.65 18.42 20.14
C LEU A 642 39.41 19.88 19.75
N GLY A 643 39.88 20.24 18.57
CA GLY A 643 39.71 21.54 17.94
C GLY A 643 38.59 21.54 16.88
N PRO A 644 38.13 22.74 16.46
CA PRO A 644 38.59 24.06 16.90
C PRO A 644 38.10 24.42 18.31
N THR A 645 38.60 25.53 18.86
CA THR A 645 38.13 26.05 20.15
C THR A 645 36.63 26.36 20.10
N ARG A 646 35.95 26.14 21.23
CA ARG A 646 34.51 26.43 21.40
C ARG A 646 34.30 27.71 22.20
N LYS A 647 33.05 28.18 22.28
CA LYS A 647 32.69 29.33 23.13
C LYS A 647 32.84 29.02 24.61
N GLU A 648 32.49 27.80 25.01
CA GLU A 648 32.60 27.29 26.37
C GLU A 648 33.33 25.95 26.34
N THR A 649 34.06 25.66 27.42
CA THR A 649 34.77 24.40 27.59
C THR A 649 33.80 23.28 27.96
N GLN A 650 33.96 22.13 27.32
CA GLN A 650 33.13 20.95 27.51
C GLN A 650 34.02 19.71 27.63
N VAL A 651 33.67 18.84 28.57
CA VAL A 651 34.38 17.59 28.86
C VAL A 651 33.42 16.43 28.66
N GLU A 652 33.75 15.52 27.76
CA GLU A 652 33.00 14.28 27.54
C GLU A 652 33.76 13.12 28.19
N ILE A 653 33.13 12.44 29.14
CA ILE A 653 33.69 11.24 29.81
C ILE A 653 32.78 10.03 29.59
N ALA A 654 33.35 8.83 29.72
CA ALA A 654 32.58 7.60 29.69
C ALA A 654 31.83 7.37 31.02
N MET A 655 30.75 6.58 30.99
CA MET A 655 29.93 6.31 32.17
C MET A 655 30.71 5.64 33.31
N THR A 656 31.68 4.79 33.00
CA THR A 656 32.56 4.17 34.01
C THR A 656 33.52 5.17 34.65
N GLU A 657 33.90 6.22 33.94
CA GLU A 657 34.88 7.22 34.39
C GLU A 657 34.32 8.17 35.44
N GLN A 658 33.00 8.34 35.47
CA GLN A 658 32.28 9.13 36.48
C GLN A 658 32.64 8.69 37.91
N PHE A 659 32.82 7.39 38.12
CA PHE A 659 33.18 6.81 39.42
C PHE A 659 34.63 7.14 39.80
N LYS A 660 35.52 7.21 38.80
CA LYS A 660 36.96 7.46 38.96
C LYS A 660 37.24 8.91 39.33
N VAL A 661 36.57 9.87 38.68
CA VAL A 661 36.71 11.30 39.02
C VAL A 661 35.79 11.71 40.16
N GLY A 662 34.72 10.95 40.44
CA GLY A 662 33.78 11.24 41.53
C GLY A 662 32.78 12.33 41.19
N ILE A 663 32.32 12.36 39.94
CA ILE A 663 31.36 13.33 39.41
C ILE A 663 30.22 12.52 38.77
N GLN A 664 28.99 13.00 38.86
CA GLN A 664 27.82 12.39 38.21
C GLN A 664 27.32 13.29 37.08
N PRO A 665 27.90 13.19 35.87
CA PRO A 665 27.43 13.96 34.73
C PRO A 665 26.13 13.38 34.16
N PRO A 666 25.24 14.22 33.61
CA PRO A 666 24.06 13.76 32.87
C PRO A 666 24.43 13.28 31.46
N ILE A 667 23.58 12.45 30.86
CA ILE A 667 23.62 12.13 29.42
C ILE A 667 23.04 13.32 28.65
N ARG A 668 23.81 13.90 27.73
CA ARG A 668 23.46 15.12 27.00
C ARG A 668 24.00 15.10 25.57
N GLN A 669 23.37 15.86 24.70
CA GLN A 669 23.93 16.16 23.38
C GLN A 669 25.15 17.08 23.54
N SER A 670 26.17 16.86 22.70
CA SER A 670 27.36 17.72 22.68
C SER A 670 26.95 19.17 22.37
N GLY A 671 27.30 20.10 23.28
CA GLY A 671 26.89 21.50 23.27
C GLY A 671 25.80 21.87 24.28
N ASP A 672 25.07 20.90 24.86
CA ASP A 672 24.11 21.16 25.94
C ASP A 672 24.80 21.07 27.32
N LEU A 673 25.22 22.23 27.83
CA LEU A 673 25.95 22.34 29.09
C LEU A 673 25.06 22.73 30.27
N VAL A 674 23.73 22.80 30.08
CA VAL A 674 22.81 23.28 31.11
C VAL A 674 22.70 22.26 32.24
N ASN A 675 22.84 22.71 33.49
CA ASN A 675 22.79 21.88 34.70
C ASN A 675 23.81 20.72 34.71
N THR A 676 24.96 20.91 34.06
CA THR A 676 26.05 19.94 34.06
C THR A 676 27.06 20.26 35.18
N PRO A 677 27.71 19.26 35.79
CA PRO A 677 28.75 19.51 36.79
C PRO A 677 30.03 20.04 36.16
N GLY A 678 30.86 20.70 36.97
CA GLY A 678 32.19 21.18 36.62
C GLY A 678 33.29 20.17 36.92
N ILE A 679 34.52 20.48 36.48
CA ILE A 679 35.74 19.69 36.76
C ILE A 679 36.97 20.59 36.68
N THR A 680 38.07 20.15 37.30
CA THR A 680 39.37 20.81 37.13
C THR A 680 40.15 20.16 35.98
N LEU A 681 40.66 21.00 35.09
CA LEU A 681 41.55 20.66 33.99
C LEU A 681 42.98 21.06 34.37
N GLU A 682 43.95 20.16 34.18
CA GLU A 682 45.37 20.48 34.36
C GLU A 682 46.11 20.30 33.03
N GLY A 683 46.84 21.33 32.62
CA GLY A 683 47.73 21.34 31.47
C GLY A 683 49.19 21.56 31.91
N PRO A 684 50.14 21.55 30.95
CA PRO A 684 51.56 21.71 31.25
C PRO A 684 51.93 23.11 31.77
N TYR A 685 51.15 24.15 31.44
CA TYR A 685 51.41 25.52 31.87
C TYR A 685 50.67 25.89 33.17
N GLY A 686 49.47 25.35 33.37
CA GLY A 686 48.63 25.71 34.50
C GLY A 686 47.36 24.88 34.59
N THR A 687 46.43 25.33 35.44
CA THR A 687 45.15 24.65 35.69
C THR A 687 43.98 25.59 35.39
N SER A 688 42.85 25.03 34.97
CA SER A 688 41.59 25.74 34.81
C SER A 688 40.46 24.92 35.42
N THR A 689 39.64 25.54 36.28
CA THR A 689 38.45 24.89 36.85
C THR A 689 37.21 25.45 36.17
N ILE A 690 36.42 24.57 35.56
CA ILE A 690 35.13 24.91 34.97
C ILE A 690 34.03 24.61 35.98
N GLU A 691 33.06 25.50 36.13
CA GLU A 691 31.93 25.33 37.07
C GLU A 691 30.84 24.40 36.53
N ARG A 692 30.78 24.25 35.20
CA ARG A 692 29.88 23.38 34.44
C ARG A 692 30.58 22.89 33.17
N GLY A 693 30.05 21.85 32.54
CA GLY A 693 30.46 21.42 31.20
C GLY A 693 30.86 19.94 31.09
N VAL A 694 30.73 19.14 32.14
CA VAL A 694 31.02 17.69 32.11
C VAL A 694 29.76 16.90 31.75
N ILE A 695 29.81 16.10 30.69
CA ILE A 695 28.69 15.28 30.21
C ILE A 695 29.12 13.85 29.87
N CYS A 696 28.15 12.93 29.84
CA CYS A 696 28.24 11.71 29.03
C CYS A 696 27.55 11.99 27.69
N ALA A 697 28.21 11.72 26.58
CA ALA A 697 27.65 12.02 25.26
C ALA A 697 26.44 11.12 24.95
N GLN A 698 25.32 11.72 24.54
CA GLN A 698 24.18 10.98 24.03
C GLN A 698 24.51 10.39 22.64
N ARG A 699 24.14 9.14 22.40
CA ARG A 699 24.27 8.49 21.09
C ARG A 699 23.53 9.29 20.03
N HIS A 700 24.17 9.47 18.88
CA HIS A 700 23.58 10.24 17.81
C HIS A 700 24.12 9.84 16.44
N ILE A 701 23.35 10.14 15.41
CA ILE A 701 23.76 10.00 14.01
C ILE A 701 23.95 11.40 13.44
N HIS A 702 25.15 11.68 12.96
CA HIS A 702 25.41 12.84 12.13
C HIS A 702 24.92 12.56 10.72
N MET A 703 24.08 13.45 10.19
CA MET A 703 23.52 13.35 8.84
C MET A 703 23.63 14.70 8.13
N THR A 704 23.93 14.68 6.84
CA THR A 704 23.59 15.83 5.99
C THR A 704 22.06 15.90 5.78
N PRO A 705 21.50 17.03 5.32
CA PRO A 705 20.10 17.07 4.90
C PRO A 705 19.75 16.05 3.82
N GLU A 706 20.71 15.70 2.95
CA GLU A 706 20.57 14.66 1.92
C GLU A 706 20.50 13.27 2.56
N ASP A 707 21.38 12.96 3.52
CA ASP A 707 21.32 11.71 4.28
C ASP A 707 20.00 11.59 5.05
N ALA A 708 19.58 12.65 5.77
CA ALA A 708 18.32 12.64 6.52
C ALA A 708 17.10 12.39 5.62
N LEU A 709 17.09 12.99 4.43
CA LEU A 709 16.08 12.75 3.41
C LEU A 709 16.12 11.29 2.92
N ARG A 710 17.32 10.76 2.62
CA ARG A 710 17.55 9.38 2.18
C ARG A 710 17.04 8.37 3.21
N PHE A 711 17.34 8.60 4.49
CA PHE A 711 16.90 7.78 5.61
C PHE A 711 15.47 8.08 6.09
N ARG A 712 14.77 9.04 5.47
CA ARG A 712 13.40 9.48 5.82
C ARG A 712 13.25 9.92 7.28
N VAL A 713 14.31 10.49 7.86
CA VAL A 713 14.35 11.03 9.22
C VAL A 713 14.50 12.55 9.17
N ARG A 714 14.24 13.23 10.29
CA ARG A 714 14.47 14.67 10.43
C ARG A 714 15.38 14.95 11.61
N ASP A 715 15.90 16.17 11.67
CA ASP A 715 16.66 16.64 12.82
C ASP A 715 15.88 16.44 14.12
N ASN A 716 16.56 15.96 15.15
CA ASN A 716 16.03 15.59 16.47
C ASN A 716 15.07 14.39 16.50
N TYR A 717 14.87 13.66 15.40
CA TYR A 717 14.19 12.36 15.50
C TYR A 717 15.02 11.39 16.35
N VAL A 718 14.34 10.49 17.05
CA VAL A 718 14.99 9.41 17.81
C VAL A 718 14.70 8.09 17.10
N VAL A 719 15.74 7.32 16.82
CA VAL A 719 15.67 6.08 16.03
C VAL A 719 16.30 4.90 16.77
N ARG A 720 15.91 3.69 16.37
CA ARG A 720 16.64 2.46 16.70
C ARG A 720 17.60 2.12 15.58
N VAL A 721 18.83 1.80 15.94
CA VAL A 721 19.85 1.37 14.99
C VAL A 721 20.29 -0.05 15.32
N ARG A 722 20.08 -0.97 14.39
CA ARG A 722 20.60 -2.34 14.46
C ARG A 722 22.04 -2.34 13.95
N ILE A 723 22.97 -2.84 14.75
CA ILE A 723 24.39 -2.98 14.35
C ILE A 723 24.69 -4.46 14.21
N GLU A 724 25.13 -4.86 13.02
CA GLU A 724 25.47 -6.25 12.70
C GLU A 724 26.87 -6.58 13.23
N GLY A 725 27.03 -7.72 13.90
CA GLY A 725 28.29 -8.17 14.49
C GLY A 725 28.18 -9.52 15.19
N GLU A 726 29.25 -9.98 15.86
CA GLU A 726 29.24 -11.24 16.63
C GLU A 726 28.15 -11.28 17.73
N ARG A 727 27.74 -10.10 18.22
CA ARG A 727 26.58 -9.89 19.08
C ARG A 727 25.72 -8.79 18.48
N GLU A 728 24.78 -9.18 17.63
CA GLU A 728 23.81 -8.25 17.07
C GLU A 728 23.00 -7.58 18.18
N LEU A 729 22.95 -6.25 18.15
CA LEU A 729 22.27 -5.42 19.14
C LEU A 729 21.57 -4.26 18.46
N ILE A 730 20.39 -3.92 18.98
CA ILE A 730 19.61 -2.76 18.57
C ILE A 730 19.82 -1.66 19.61
N TYR A 731 20.43 -0.56 19.18
CA TYR A 731 20.64 0.64 19.98
C TYR A 731 19.42 1.53 19.90
N GLY A 732 18.75 1.73 21.02
CA GLY A 732 17.72 2.74 21.17
C GLY A 732 18.27 4.11 21.60
N ASP A 733 17.39 5.09 21.56
CA ASP A 733 17.59 6.47 21.98
C ASP A 733 18.69 7.19 21.18
N VAL A 734 18.86 6.81 19.91
CA VAL A 734 19.84 7.39 19.00
C VAL A 734 19.24 8.62 18.34
N VAL A 735 19.80 9.80 18.64
CA VAL A 735 19.28 11.07 18.10
C VAL A 735 19.84 11.36 16.72
N VAL A 736 18.98 11.71 15.77
CA VAL A 736 19.39 12.20 14.45
C VAL A 736 19.75 13.67 14.55
N ARG A 737 20.97 14.02 14.11
CA ARG A 737 21.46 15.41 14.03
C ARG A 737 21.75 15.75 12.59
N VAL A 738 21.04 16.74 12.06
CA VAL A 738 21.12 17.13 10.64
C VAL A 738 21.86 18.45 10.51
N ASN A 739 23.00 18.44 9.83
CA ASN A 739 23.75 19.64 9.50
C ASN A 739 24.44 19.48 8.13
N PRO A 740 24.42 20.50 7.25
CA PRO A 740 25.11 20.42 5.96
C PRO A 740 26.60 20.10 6.02
N GLY A 741 27.27 20.41 7.14
CA GLY A 741 28.70 20.14 7.35
C GLY A 741 29.02 18.76 7.94
N PHE A 742 28.02 17.92 8.21
CA PHE A 742 28.25 16.59 8.78
C PHE A 742 28.65 15.56 7.73
N ARG A 743 29.38 14.53 8.20
CA ARG A 743 29.59 13.27 7.49
C ARG A 743 28.76 12.18 8.16
N LEU A 744 28.10 11.34 7.36
CA LEU A 744 27.26 10.25 7.86
C LEU A 744 28.06 9.31 8.77
N ALA A 745 27.72 9.32 10.06
CA ALA A 745 28.28 8.41 11.06
C ALA A 745 27.39 8.39 12.31
N MET A 746 27.21 7.20 12.89
CA MET A 746 26.63 7.04 14.22
C MET A 746 27.74 7.01 15.27
N HIS A 747 27.64 7.88 16.26
CA HIS A 747 28.58 7.98 17.37
C HIS A 747 28.02 7.27 18.61
N ILE A 748 28.82 6.35 19.15
CA ILE A 748 28.59 5.66 20.42
C ILE A 748 29.79 5.88 21.35
N ASP A 749 29.62 5.67 22.65
CA ASP A 749 30.72 5.80 23.61
C ASP A 749 31.61 4.54 23.69
N THR A 750 32.74 4.66 24.38
CA THR A 750 33.73 3.57 24.52
C THR A 750 33.23 2.41 25.38
N ASP A 751 32.45 2.67 26.43
CA ASP A 751 31.88 1.61 27.28
C ASP A 751 30.85 0.80 26.48
N GLU A 752 30.04 1.47 25.66
CA GLU A 752 29.05 0.88 24.76
C GLU A 752 29.71 0.01 23.69
N GLY A 753 30.75 0.54 23.03
CA GLY A 753 31.53 -0.22 22.06
C GLY A 753 32.15 -1.48 22.67
N ASN A 754 32.75 -1.37 23.85
CA ASN A 754 33.37 -2.50 24.55
C ASN A 754 32.35 -3.55 25.01
N ALA A 755 31.20 -3.14 25.54
CA ALA A 755 30.17 -4.05 26.02
C ALA A 755 29.58 -4.94 24.90
N ALA A 756 29.50 -4.38 23.69
CA ALA A 756 28.93 -5.03 22.51
C ALA A 756 29.97 -5.62 21.54
N ASN A 757 31.28 -5.52 21.84
CA ASN A 757 32.38 -5.87 20.93
C ASN A 757 32.29 -5.15 19.56
N ILE A 758 31.82 -3.90 19.57
CA ILE A 758 31.74 -3.04 18.38
C ILE A 758 33.08 -2.34 18.17
N ARG A 759 33.43 -2.09 16.91
CA ARG A 759 34.64 -1.37 16.51
C ARG A 759 34.29 -0.26 15.53
N THR A 760 35.05 0.83 15.55
CA THR A 760 34.95 1.89 14.54
C THR A 760 35.09 1.30 13.14
N GLY A 761 34.17 1.65 12.25
CA GLY A 761 34.10 1.14 10.87
C GLY A 761 33.12 -0.02 10.65
N MET A 762 32.46 -0.51 11.71
CA MET A 762 31.28 -1.37 11.55
C MET A 762 30.11 -0.58 10.96
N ILE A 763 29.07 -1.28 10.52
CA ILE A 763 27.90 -0.69 9.88
C ILE A 763 26.63 -0.99 10.69
N GLY A 764 25.73 0.00 10.74
CA GLY A 764 24.41 -0.15 11.31
C GLY A 764 23.31 0.32 10.36
N TYR A 765 22.08 -0.07 10.67
CA TYR A 765 20.90 0.22 9.86
C TYR A 765 19.80 0.78 10.76
N ILE A 766 19.08 1.80 10.29
CA ILE A 766 17.92 2.32 11.02
C ILE A 766 16.81 1.28 10.91
N GLU A 767 16.49 0.65 12.04
CA GLU A 767 15.47 -0.38 12.14
C GLU A 767 14.07 0.23 12.23
N GLU A 768 13.92 1.27 13.07
CA GLU A 768 12.65 1.99 13.24
C GLU A 768 12.85 3.42 13.77
N ILE A 769 11.85 4.29 13.58
CA ILE A 769 11.78 5.60 14.23
C ILE A 769 11.05 5.43 15.56
N GLN A 770 11.75 5.61 16.68
CA GLN A 770 11.17 5.53 18.03
C GLN A 770 10.31 6.74 18.37
N GLN A 771 10.77 7.93 18.01
CA GLN A 771 10.08 9.17 18.31
C GLN A 771 10.26 10.18 17.17
N ARG A 772 9.15 10.77 16.76
CA ARG A 772 9.11 11.91 15.83
C ARG A 772 9.00 13.18 16.67
N HIS A 773 9.86 14.14 16.39
CA HIS A 773 9.86 15.45 17.05
C HIS A 773 9.20 16.53 16.18
#